data_AF-A0A9P3K9D7-F1
#
_entry.id   AF-A0A9P3K9D7-F1
#
_cell.length_a   1.000
_cell.length_b   1.000
_cell.length_c   1.000
_cell.angle_alpha   90.00
_cell.angle_beta   90.00
_cell.angle_gamma   90.00
#
_symmetry.space_group_name_H-M   'P 1'
#
loop_
_entity.id
_entity.type
_entity.pdbx_description
1 polymer ?
#
loop_
_entity_poly.entity_id
_entity_poly.type
_entity_poly.pdbx_seq_one_letter_code
_entity_poly.pdbx_strand_id
1 'polypeptide(L)'
;MAAALLGLDGLFLGFDSSTQSLKATVVDSSLRIVTTESLQYDTALPHYRTSGGVHRASAEPDSRTSSSGSALRVTAPPAMWVEAFDLILTRLKDADFPFDKVRAVSGSGQQHGSVYWRRGARARLANLRSDRTLFAQLCGDERYRKEESKLQGTGEGFSSSDSIKGASLLDDASSSVFSLLDSPIWMDSSTASQCREIEAALGGPAALARLTGSRAYERFTGPQVRRVWQHQPREYENTERISLVSSFGASLLVGDYAPIDAADGAGMNLMDLRTREWADVALEATAPNLRERLGEVVPSHEVVGNVHGYYVERFGFSPTCQVVAWSGDNPCSLAGLALGGSGDVGISLGTSDTVFAVVQHPQPGLEGHVFPNPVDPSSFMAMICYKNGSLTRQAIRDRCAGGSWESFCQLLNESPPLNGGRMGLYYLDSEIIPPLPVGTHRYAPKQGDGSATSEAAVRGPLSALTRLDPDQTFSPPEEIRALVEGQLAAMRGHAERIGLQSPPARIMATGGGSANEAILHTMANVFGCPVYTSTSTDSASLGAALRAAHGYLCHAQGSFVPFTSLLDHASATSATSSSANATAEGATSTAPSAVSLSEAIPAGSPDLHARYGEMVARRMAVEQQLLDEARGQQA
;
A
#
# COMPACT_ATOMS: atom_id res chain seq x y z
N MET A 1 -11.48 -15.04 -26.39
CA MET A 1 -12.36 -15.53 -25.31
C MET A 1 -12.63 -14.43 -24.27
N ALA A 2 -11.60 -13.84 -23.64
CA ALA A 2 -11.77 -12.73 -22.68
C ALA A 2 -12.60 -11.55 -23.23
N ALA A 3 -12.32 -11.09 -24.46
CA ALA A 3 -13.09 -10.01 -25.12
C ALA A 3 -14.61 -10.25 -25.17
N ALA A 4 -15.01 -11.50 -25.43
CA ALA A 4 -16.42 -11.87 -25.53
C ALA A 4 -17.08 -11.93 -24.15
N LEU A 5 -16.31 -12.28 -23.11
CA LEU A 5 -16.80 -12.41 -21.74
C LEU A 5 -16.92 -11.05 -21.05
N LEU A 6 -15.94 -10.15 -21.21
CA LEU A 6 -15.98 -8.80 -20.63
C LEU A 6 -17.11 -7.93 -21.22
N GLY A 7 -17.50 -8.22 -22.47
CA GLY A 7 -18.52 -7.48 -23.21
C GLY A 7 -17.98 -6.17 -23.78
N LEU A 8 -18.33 -5.85 -25.02
CA LEU A 8 -17.75 -4.73 -25.77
C LEU A 8 -17.89 -3.38 -25.04
N ASP A 9 -19.05 -3.12 -24.42
CA ASP A 9 -19.35 -1.89 -23.68
C ASP A 9 -19.22 -2.02 -22.15
N GLY A 10 -18.60 -3.09 -21.65
CA GLY A 10 -18.45 -3.34 -20.21
C GLY A 10 -17.53 -2.32 -19.54
N LEU A 11 -17.96 -1.78 -18.39
CA LEU A 11 -17.15 -0.93 -17.52
C LEU A 11 -16.80 -1.64 -16.21
N PHE A 12 -15.61 -1.36 -15.70
CA PHE A 12 -15.10 -1.91 -14.45
C PHE A 12 -14.63 -0.77 -13.55
N LEU A 13 -15.19 -0.72 -12.34
CA LEU A 13 -14.98 0.38 -11.41
C LEU A 13 -14.08 -0.08 -10.25
N GLY A 14 -13.00 0.66 -10.02
CA GLY A 14 -12.09 0.49 -8.90
C GLY A 14 -12.15 1.67 -7.96
N PHE A 15 -12.45 1.42 -6.69
CA PHE A 15 -12.33 2.44 -5.64
C PHE A 15 -10.95 2.40 -4.99
N ASP A 16 -10.49 3.52 -4.45
CA ASP A 16 -9.37 3.59 -3.52
C ASP A 16 -9.73 4.43 -2.29
N SER A 17 -9.97 3.75 -1.17
CA SER A 17 -10.19 4.39 0.14
C SER A 17 -8.86 4.55 0.86
N SER A 18 -8.08 5.54 0.42
CA SER A 18 -6.78 5.91 0.97
C SER A 18 -6.92 6.64 2.33
N THR A 19 -5.79 7.04 2.92
CA THR A 19 -5.80 7.83 4.16
C THR A 19 -6.40 9.23 4.01
N GLN A 20 -6.14 9.91 2.89
CA GLN A 20 -6.48 11.33 2.72
C GLN A 20 -7.68 11.56 1.79
N SER A 21 -8.03 10.55 0.99
CA SER A 21 -9.04 10.69 -0.05
C SER A 21 -9.72 9.38 -0.40
N LEU A 22 -10.93 9.48 -0.95
CA LEU A 22 -11.58 8.41 -1.69
C LEU A 22 -11.46 8.70 -3.18
N LYS A 23 -11.06 7.70 -3.96
CA LYS A 23 -10.97 7.78 -5.42
C LYS A 23 -11.82 6.71 -6.10
N ALA A 24 -12.24 6.99 -7.32
CA ALA A 24 -12.92 6.06 -8.21
C ALA A 24 -12.28 6.14 -9.60
N THR A 25 -11.79 5.02 -10.12
CA THR A 25 -11.23 4.91 -11.47
C THR A 25 -12.04 3.87 -12.25
N VAL A 26 -12.42 4.21 -13.47
CA VAL A 26 -13.21 3.35 -14.35
C VAL A 26 -12.37 2.96 -15.54
N VAL A 27 -12.36 1.66 -15.86
CA VAL A 27 -11.76 1.16 -17.10
C VAL A 27 -12.81 0.51 -18.01
N ASP A 28 -12.59 0.60 -19.31
CA ASP A 28 -13.39 -0.11 -20.32
C ASP A 28 -12.95 -1.58 -20.47
N SER A 29 -13.64 -2.32 -21.33
CA SER A 29 -13.33 -3.72 -21.68
C SER A 29 -11.95 -3.91 -22.34
N SER A 30 -11.35 -2.83 -22.84
CA SER A 30 -9.96 -2.79 -23.36
C SER A 30 -8.95 -2.32 -22.30
N LEU A 31 -9.37 -2.22 -21.04
CA LEU A 31 -8.58 -1.79 -19.89
C LEU A 31 -7.98 -0.39 -20.09
N ARG A 32 -8.72 0.53 -20.73
CA ARG A 32 -8.34 1.95 -20.81
C ARG A 32 -9.13 2.73 -19.78
N ILE A 33 -8.46 3.69 -19.13
CA ILE A 33 -9.14 4.58 -18.17
C ILE A 33 -10.16 5.44 -18.94
N VAL A 34 -11.42 5.33 -18.54
CA VAL A 34 -12.55 6.11 -19.07
C VAL A 34 -12.71 7.40 -18.30
N THR A 35 -12.68 7.31 -16.97
CA THR A 35 -12.79 8.47 -16.08
C THR A 35 -12.12 8.16 -14.73
N THR A 36 -11.80 9.21 -13.99
CA THR A 36 -11.32 9.13 -12.63
C THR A 36 -11.86 10.30 -11.82
N GLU A 37 -12.48 9.99 -10.68
CA GLU A 37 -13.03 10.95 -9.74
C GLU A 37 -12.31 10.84 -8.39
N SER A 38 -12.16 11.96 -7.68
CA SER A 38 -11.47 11.99 -6.39
C SER A 38 -12.11 12.95 -5.39
N LEU A 39 -12.06 12.58 -4.12
CA LEU A 39 -12.61 13.32 -3.00
C LEU A 39 -11.60 13.38 -1.85
N GLN A 40 -10.99 14.55 -1.64
CA GLN A 40 -10.10 14.81 -0.50
C GLN A 40 -10.92 15.04 0.78
N TYR A 41 -10.64 14.27 1.84
CA TYR A 41 -11.47 14.25 3.04
C TYR A 41 -11.51 15.59 3.77
N ASP A 42 -10.36 16.18 4.08
CA ASP A 42 -10.30 17.43 4.85
C ASP A 42 -11.03 18.60 4.17
N THR A 43 -11.01 18.63 2.83
CA THR A 43 -11.66 19.69 2.05
C THR A 43 -13.14 19.41 1.81
N ALA A 44 -13.50 18.17 1.50
CA ALA A 44 -14.88 17.81 1.16
C ALA A 44 -15.76 17.56 2.39
N LEU A 45 -15.15 17.17 3.52
CA LEU A 45 -15.83 16.76 4.74
C LEU A 45 -15.19 17.44 5.98
N PRO A 46 -15.05 18.79 6.01
CA PRO A 46 -14.32 19.49 7.06
C PRO A 46 -14.96 19.35 8.45
N HIS A 47 -16.23 18.98 8.53
CA HIS A 47 -16.96 18.77 9.80
C HIS A 47 -16.42 17.60 10.63
N TYR A 48 -15.67 16.66 10.04
CA TYR A 48 -14.96 15.62 10.81
C TYR A 48 -13.70 16.14 11.50
N ARG A 49 -13.20 17.34 11.15
CA ARG A 49 -12.02 17.97 11.78
C ARG A 49 -10.74 17.15 11.70
N THR A 50 -10.58 16.42 10.60
CA THR A 50 -9.37 15.67 10.29
C THR A 50 -8.24 16.58 9.79
N SER A 51 -7.00 16.10 9.92
CA SER A 51 -5.83 16.69 9.26
C SER A 51 -5.04 15.58 8.56
N GLY A 52 -4.97 15.65 7.24
CA GLY A 52 -4.56 14.54 6.38
C GLY A 52 -5.51 13.35 6.50
N GLY A 53 -6.82 13.58 6.67
CA GLY A 53 -7.84 12.54 6.77
C GLY A 53 -7.88 11.77 8.10
N VAL A 54 -7.14 12.22 9.13
CA VAL A 54 -6.99 11.48 10.40
C VAL A 54 -7.03 12.37 11.64
N HIS A 55 -7.28 11.73 12.78
CA HIS A 55 -7.09 12.27 14.12
C HIS A 55 -5.79 11.73 14.73
N ARG A 56 -5.01 12.60 15.38
CA ARG A 56 -3.76 12.23 16.06
C ARG A 56 -3.88 12.58 17.53
N ALA A 57 -3.52 11.63 18.39
CA ALA A 57 -3.42 11.84 19.83
C ALA A 57 -2.13 11.22 20.36
N SER A 58 -1.53 11.82 21.38
CA SER A 58 -0.50 11.15 22.16
C SER A 58 -1.11 9.90 22.80
N ALA A 59 -0.49 8.74 22.62
CA ALA A 59 -0.90 7.57 23.38
C ALA A 59 -0.52 7.78 24.86
N GLU A 60 -1.40 7.42 25.78
CA GLU A 60 -1.02 7.41 27.20
C GLU A 60 0.19 6.48 27.40
N PRO A 61 1.20 6.89 28.19
CA PRO A 61 2.33 6.03 28.48
C PRO A 61 1.82 4.79 29.23
N ASP A 62 1.98 3.63 28.60
CA ASP A 62 1.73 2.36 29.27
C ASP A 62 2.75 2.23 30.41
N SER A 63 2.25 2.06 31.64
CA SER A 63 2.99 2.05 32.91
C SER A 63 4.18 1.06 33.00
N ARG A 64 4.45 0.31 31.94
CA ARG A 64 5.44 -0.78 31.87
C ARG A 64 6.57 -0.55 30.85
N THR A 65 6.67 0.58 30.16
CA THR A 65 7.77 0.82 29.20
C THR A 65 8.36 2.23 29.22
N SER A 66 9.69 2.30 29.30
CA SER A 66 10.52 3.50 29.23
C SER A 66 11.33 3.59 27.92
N SER A 67 10.73 3.29 26.77
CA SER A 67 11.40 3.46 25.46
C SER A 67 10.99 4.78 24.81
N SER A 68 11.98 5.58 24.42
CA SER A 68 11.96 7.02 24.13
C SER A 68 11.29 7.46 22.80
N GLY A 69 10.25 6.76 22.35
CA GLY A 69 9.39 7.20 21.25
C GLY A 69 8.00 7.49 21.78
N SER A 70 7.46 8.71 21.59
CA SER A 70 6.06 8.99 21.93
C SER A 70 5.16 8.13 21.04
N ALA A 71 4.64 7.03 21.58
CA ALA A 71 3.62 6.21 20.92
C ALA A 71 2.48 7.12 20.43
N LEU A 72 2.12 6.98 19.16
CA LEU A 72 1.13 7.86 18.51
C LEU A 72 -0.13 7.06 18.24
N ARG A 73 -1.25 7.50 18.82
CA ARG A 73 -2.56 6.98 18.47
C ARG A 73 -3.05 7.74 17.24
N VAL A 74 -3.40 7.01 16.18
CA VAL A 74 -3.89 7.60 14.93
C VAL A 74 -5.14 6.88 14.47
N THR A 75 -6.24 7.61 14.35
CA THR A 75 -7.54 7.07 13.98
C THR A 75 -8.20 7.86 12.86
N ALA A 76 -9.21 7.27 12.23
CA ALA A 76 -10.10 7.96 11.32
C ALA A 76 -11.57 7.53 11.55
N PRO A 77 -12.56 8.42 11.36
CA PRO A 77 -13.97 8.06 11.56
C PRO A 77 -14.50 7.21 10.39
N PRO A 78 -15.00 5.98 10.61
CA PRO A 78 -15.60 5.19 9.52
C PRO A 78 -16.80 5.87 8.86
N ALA A 79 -17.52 6.71 9.62
CA ALA A 79 -18.62 7.51 9.10
C ALA A 79 -18.18 8.51 8.00
N MET A 80 -16.95 9.03 8.08
CA MET A 80 -16.35 9.86 7.04
C MET A 80 -16.18 9.09 5.73
N TRP A 81 -15.78 7.81 5.81
CA TRP A 81 -15.67 6.96 4.63
C TRP A 81 -17.03 6.63 4.02
N VAL A 82 -18.07 6.41 4.83
CA VAL A 82 -19.45 6.24 4.34
C VAL A 82 -19.92 7.50 3.60
N GLU A 83 -19.75 8.68 4.19
CA GLU A 83 -20.18 9.94 3.57
C GLU A 83 -19.37 10.25 2.29
N ALA A 84 -18.07 9.96 2.30
CA ALA A 84 -17.24 10.07 1.10
C ALA A 84 -17.76 9.19 -0.04
N PHE A 85 -18.21 7.98 0.28
CA PHE A 85 -18.78 7.03 -0.67
C PHE A 85 -20.08 7.55 -1.30
N ASP A 86 -20.98 8.12 -0.49
CA ASP A 86 -22.19 8.81 -0.99
C ASP A 86 -21.82 9.94 -1.97
N LEU A 87 -20.85 10.78 -1.60
CA LEU A 87 -20.45 11.95 -2.40
C LEU A 87 -19.81 11.55 -3.73
N ILE A 88 -18.91 10.57 -3.75
CA ILE A 88 -18.22 10.21 -5.00
C ILE A 88 -19.17 9.53 -6.01
N LEU A 89 -20.10 8.70 -5.54
CA LEU A 89 -21.14 8.13 -6.39
C LEU A 89 -22.10 9.20 -6.92
N THR A 90 -22.44 10.18 -6.08
CA THR A 90 -23.25 11.34 -6.51
C THR A 90 -22.53 12.15 -7.57
N ARG A 91 -21.23 12.43 -7.43
CA ARG A 91 -20.43 13.12 -8.45
C ARG A 91 -20.39 12.38 -9.78
N LEU A 92 -20.20 11.07 -9.76
CA LEU A 92 -20.26 10.25 -10.97
C LEU A 92 -21.65 10.34 -11.62
N LYS A 93 -22.72 10.27 -10.82
CA LYS A 93 -24.10 10.43 -11.32
C LYS A 93 -24.35 11.80 -11.93
N ASP A 94 -23.91 12.87 -11.27
CA ASP A 94 -24.06 14.25 -11.75
C ASP A 94 -23.24 14.52 -13.02
N ALA A 95 -22.20 13.71 -13.27
CA ALA A 95 -21.41 13.70 -14.49
C ALA A 95 -21.98 12.76 -15.59
N ASP A 96 -23.25 12.33 -15.47
CA ASP A 96 -23.94 11.42 -16.39
C ASP A 96 -23.20 10.10 -16.64
N PHE A 97 -22.50 9.58 -15.60
CA PHE A 97 -21.78 8.32 -15.71
C PHE A 97 -22.73 7.12 -15.94
N PRO A 98 -22.48 6.25 -16.95
CA PRO A 98 -23.39 5.16 -17.31
C PRO A 98 -23.25 3.95 -16.37
N PHE A 99 -23.83 4.04 -15.18
CA PHE A 99 -23.80 2.99 -14.16
C PHE A 99 -24.38 1.64 -14.63
N ASP A 100 -25.30 1.66 -15.60
CA ASP A 100 -25.93 0.46 -16.19
C ASP A 100 -24.92 -0.43 -16.93
N LYS A 101 -23.80 0.15 -17.38
CA LYS A 101 -22.71 -0.55 -18.07
C LYS A 101 -21.68 -1.16 -17.13
N VAL A 102 -21.72 -0.84 -15.84
CA VAL A 102 -20.75 -1.38 -14.87
C VAL A 102 -21.03 -2.87 -14.65
N ARG A 103 -20.07 -3.71 -15.04
CA ARG A 103 -20.14 -5.18 -14.94
C ARG A 103 -19.63 -5.69 -13.61
N ALA A 104 -18.56 -5.07 -13.11
CA ALA A 104 -18.04 -5.38 -11.80
C ALA A 104 -17.37 -4.17 -11.13
N VAL A 105 -17.34 -4.23 -9.80
CA VAL A 105 -16.70 -3.26 -8.92
C VAL A 105 -15.75 -3.99 -7.99
N SER A 106 -14.58 -3.40 -7.74
CA SER A 106 -13.69 -3.77 -6.63
C SER A 106 -13.12 -2.50 -6.00
N GLY A 107 -12.23 -2.63 -5.05
CA GLY A 107 -11.59 -1.50 -4.40
C GLY A 107 -10.32 -1.86 -3.64
N SER A 108 -9.53 -0.83 -3.38
CA SER A 108 -8.50 -0.80 -2.35
C SER A 108 -9.00 -0.11 -1.09
N GLY A 109 -8.57 -0.62 0.07
CA GLY A 109 -8.59 0.12 1.32
C GLY A 109 -7.17 0.32 1.83
N GLN A 110 -6.92 1.44 2.51
CA GLN A 110 -5.67 1.59 3.26
C GLN A 110 -5.46 0.39 4.19
N GLN A 111 -4.30 -0.26 4.09
CA GLN A 111 -4.05 -1.51 4.80
C GLN A 111 -4.13 -1.38 6.32
N HIS A 112 -4.35 -2.51 6.97
CA HIS A 112 -4.37 -2.71 8.43
C HIS A 112 -5.50 -2.01 9.20
N GLY A 113 -6.02 -0.89 8.69
CA GLY A 113 -7.12 -0.17 9.32
C GLY A 113 -8.35 -1.05 9.48
N SER A 114 -9.03 -0.92 10.62
CA SER A 114 -10.08 -1.86 11.02
C SER A 114 -11.36 -1.17 11.48
N VAL A 115 -12.51 -1.61 10.97
CA VAL A 115 -13.84 -1.11 11.31
C VAL A 115 -14.56 -2.11 12.20
N TYR A 116 -15.21 -1.62 13.26
CA TYR A 116 -15.89 -2.43 14.26
C TYR A 116 -17.40 -2.18 14.16
N TRP A 117 -18.12 -3.15 13.58
CA TRP A 117 -19.55 -3.07 13.40
C TRP A 117 -20.27 -3.48 14.68
N ARG A 118 -21.18 -2.63 15.12
CA ARG A 118 -22.05 -2.85 16.26
C ARG A 118 -23.05 -3.97 15.99
N ARG A 119 -23.48 -4.67 17.04
CA ARG A 119 -24.61 -5.59 16.99
C ARG A 119 -25.84 -4.98 16.30
N GLY A 120 -26.40 -5.70 15.33
CA GLY A 120 -27.54 -5.26 14.52
C GLY A 120 -27.18 -4.45 13.27
N ALA A 121 -25.90 -4.16 13.03
CA ALA A 121 -25.45 -3.46 11.83
C ALA A 121 -25.74 -4.25 10.55
N ARG A 122 -25.62 -5.59 10.59
CA ARG A 122 -25.96 -6.46 9.45
C ARG A 122 -27.39 -6.24 8.96
N ALA A 123 -28.33 -6.13 9.89
CA ALA A 123 -29.74 -5.90 9.56
C ALA A 123 -29.96 -4.53 8.90
N ARG A 124 -29.17 -3.50 9.26
CA ARG A 124 -29.26 -2.18 8.61
C ARG A 124 -28.66 -2.19 7.20
N LEU A 125 -27.56 -2.91 6.97
CA LEU A 125 -26.99 -3.10 5.64
C LEU A 125 -27.97 -3.83 4.69
N ALA A 126 -28.64 -4.86 5.19
CA ALA A 126 -29.58 -5.66 4.38
C ALA A 126 -30.88 -4.92 4.01
N ASN A 127 -31.18 -3.80 4.67
CA ASN A 127 -32.44 -3.06 4.51
C ASN A 127 -32.20 -1.59 4.07
N LEU A 128 -31.14 -1.34 3.30
CA LEU A 128 -30.84 -0.02 2.75
C LEU A 128 -31.94 0.44 1.78
N ARG A 129 -32.44 1.67 2.00
CA ARG A 129 -33.47 2.31 1.18
C ARG A 129 -32.88 3.33 0.23
N SER A 130 -33.30 3.29 -1.03
CA SER A 130 -32.75 4.12 -2.13
C SER A 130 -33.09 5.61 -2.04
N ASP A 131 -34.12 5.97 -1.25
CA ASP A 131 -34.56 7.35 -1.00
C ASP A 131 -33.64 8.14 -0.06
N ARG A 132 -32.68 7.49 0.61
CA ARG A 132 -31.75 8.11 1.57
C ARG A 132 -30.29 7.81 1.26
N THR A 133 -29.38 8.63 1.77
CA THR A 133 -27.93 8.38 1.69
C THR A 133 -27.52 7.19 2.57
N LEU A 134 -26.35 6.57 2.31
CA LEU A 134 -25.79 5.55 3.21
C LEU A 134 -25.51 6.15 4.58
N PHE A 135 -24.92 7.35 4.61
CA PHE A 135 -24.61 8.07 5.85
C PHE A 135 -25.85 8.25 6.73
N ALA A 136 -26.97 8.71 6.15
CA ALA A 136 -28.24 8.92 6.87
C ALA A 136 -28.81 7.64 7.52
N GLN A 137 -28.50 6.49 6.95
CA GLN A 137 -29.05 5.19 7.36
C GLN A 137 -28.12 4.45 8.33
N LEU A 138 -26.80 4.63 8.17
CA LEU A 138 -25.79 3.88 8.90
C LEU A 138 -25.16 4.69 10.04
N CYS A 139 -25.01 6.01 9.90
CA CYS A 139 -24.18 6.82 10.79
C CYS A 139 -24.95 7.86 11.61
N GLY A 140 -26.12 8.32 11.15
CA GLY A 140 -26.92 9.32 11.86
C GLY A 140 -27.67 10.28 10.91
N ASP A 141 -28.66 11.01 11.42
CA ASP A 141 -29.66 11.71 10.59
C ASP A 141 -29.17 13.03 9.97
N GLU A 142 -29.59 13.33 8.73
CA GLU A 142 -29.23 14.51 7.92
C GLU A 142 -29.62 15.87 8.54
N ARG A 143 -30.28 15.87 9.69
CA ARG A 143 -30.76 17.08 10.39
C ARG A 143 -29.62 18.00 10.83
N TYR A 144 -28.40 17.50 11.00
CA TYR A 144 -27.21 18.34 11.25
C TYR A 144 -26.89 19.31 10.09
N ARG A 145 -27.28 18.98 8.85
CA ARG A 145 -26.99 19.80 7.65
C ARG A 145 -27.89 21.04 7.53
N LYS A 146 -29.08 21.04 8.17
CA LYS A 146 -30.06 22.14 8.06
C LYS A 146 -29.91 23.24 9.10
N GLU A 147 -29.21 23.00 10.21
CA GLU A 147 -28.96 24.06 11.21
C GLU A 147 -27.76 24.95 10.81
N GLU A 148 -26.76 24.41 10.13
CA GLU A 148 -25.61 25.20 9.67
C GLU A 148 -25.96 26.09 8.46
N SER A 149 -26.85 25.63 7.57
CA SER A 149 -27.36 26.46 6.47
C SER A 149 -28.28 27.60 6.94
N LYS A 150 -28.83 27.51 8.16
CA LYS A 150 -29.57 28.61 8.80
C LYS A 150 -28.65 29.60 9.52
N LEU A 151 -27.48 29.17 9.97
CA LEU A 151 -26.48 30.04 10.61
C LEU A 151 -25.66 30.89 9.62
N GLN A 152 -25.67 30.56 8.32
CA GLN A 152 -25.03 31.36 7.27
C GLN A 152 -25.99 32.27 6.48
N GLY A 153 -27.27 32.32 6.87
CA GLY A 153 -28.31 33.00 6.10
C GLY A 153 -29.31 33.77 6.95
N THR A 154 -28.85 34.80 7.66
CA THR A 154 -29.56 36.09 7.88
C THR A 154 -28.67 36.96 8.75
N GLY A 155 -28.12 38.03 8.17
CA GLY A 155 -27.59 39.15 8.95
C GLY A 155 -28.76 39.91 9.54
N GLU A 156 -28.95 39.80 10.85
CA GLU A 156 -29.54 40.85 11.69
C GLU A 156 -29.19 40.54 13.15
N GLY A 157 -28.58 41.53 13.82
CA GLY A 157 -27.91 41.35 15.09
C GLY A 157 -28.87 41.04 16.25
N PHE A 158 -28.42 40.20 17.17
CA PHE A 158 -28.97 40.17 18.53
C PHE A 158 -27.87 40.11 19.58
N SER A 159 -28.12 40.91 20.62
CA SER A 159 -27.29 41.29 21.75
C SER A 159 -26.82 40.12 22.61
N SER A 160 -25.63 40.27 23.19
CA SER A 160 -25.07 39.46 24.27
C SER A 160 -25.99 39.42 25.49
N SER A 161 -26.49 38.22 25.82
CA SER A 161 -26.62 37.65 27.17
C SER A 161 -27.71 36.58 27.18
N ASP A 162 -27.36 35.34 26.87
CA ASP A 162 -28.07 34.18 27.43
C ASP A 162 -27.12 32.99 27.51
N SER A 163 -26.91 32.55 28.74
CA SER A 163 -26.05 31.44 29.09
C SER A 163 -26.86 30.16 29.00
N ILE A 164 -26.71 29.43 27.90
CA ILE A 164 -27.25 28.07 27.80
C ILE A 164 -26.28 27.12 28.50
N LYS A 165 -26.64 26.76 29.73
CA LYS A 165 -26.10 25.60 30.46
C LYS A 165 -26.60 24.31 29.81
N GLY A 166 -25.67 23.42 29.47
CA GLY A 166 -25.77 21.97 29.64
C GLY A 166 -26.92 21.22 28.97
N ALA A 167 -26.63 20.58 27.84
CA ALA A 167 -27.06 19.21 27.57
C ALA A 167 -25.97 18.50 26.75
N SER A 168 -25.56 17.34 27.24
CA SER A 168 -24.57 16.41 26.70
C SER A 168 -24.78 16.10 25.20
N LEU A 169 -23.78 16.41 24.38
CA LEU A 169 -23.66 16.02 22.97
C LEU A 169 -23.14 14.57 22.79
N LEU A 170 -23.22 13.73 23.83
CA LEU A 170 -22.68 12.37 23.85
C LEU A 170 -23.75 11.27 23.92
N ASP A 171 -25.04 11.62 24.02
CA ASP A 171 -26.11 10.63 24.23
C ASP A 171 -26.73 10.05 22.94
N ASP A 172 -26.34 10.51 21.74
CA ASP A 172 -26.82 9.91 20.47
C ASP A 172 -25.86 8.89 19.84
N ALA A 173 -24.90 8.39 20.64
CA ALA A 173 -24.10 7.21 20.30
C ALA A 173 -24.96 5.96 20.02
N SER A 174 -26.28 6.00 20.27
CA SER A 174 -27.23 4.90 20.03
C SER A 174 -27.57 4.68 18.54
N SER A 175 -27.33 5.66 17.66
CA SER A 175 -27.83 5.63 16.28
C SER A 175 -26.85 5.14 15.22
N SER A 176 -25.55 5.00 15.52
CA SER A 176 -24.50 4.54 14.59
C SER A 176 -24.38 3.01 14.50
N VAL A 177 -24.02 2.48 13.32
CA VAL A 177 -23.67 1.06 13.13
C VAL A 177 -22.28 0.69 13.61
N PHE A 178 -21.48 1.64 14.10
CA PHE A 178 -20.11 1.37 14.56
C PHE A 178 -20.04 1.31 16.09
N SER A 179 -19.36 0.30 16.62
CA SER A 179 -19.05 0.21 18.06
C SER A 179 -17.86 1.10 18.43
N LEU A 180 -16.92 1.30 17.49
CA LEU A 180 -15.87 2.33 17.56
C LEU A 180 -16.13 3.45 16.56
N LEU A 181 -16.32 4.67 17.06
CA LEU A 181 -16.55 5.86 16.22
C LEU A 181 -15.28 6.36 15.53
N ASP A 182 -14.11 6.04 16.10
CA ASP A 182 -12.78 6.34 15.58
C ASP A 182 -12.00 5.03 15.47
N SER A 183 -11.72 4.62 14.24
CA SER A 183 -11.06 3.35 13.93
C SER A 183 -9.55 3.54 13.80
N PRO A 184 -8.71 2.63 14.35
CA PRO A 184 -7.27 2.68 14.15
C PRO A 184 -6.92 2.45 12.68
N ILE A 185 -5.85 3.09 12.22
CA ILE A 185 -5.35 3.02 10.84
C ILE A 185 -3.86 2.69 10.81
N TRP A 186 -3.28 2.53 9.60
CA TRP A 186 -1.89 2.10 9.42
C TRP A 186 -0.82 2.98 10.09
N MET A 187 -1.13 4.25 10.36
CA MET A 187 -0.21 5.18 11.04
C MET A 187 -0.14 4.99 12.56
N ASP A 188 -1.04 4.21 13.15
CA ASP A 188 -1.08 3.99 14.59
C ASP A 188 0.14 3.16 15.05
N SER A 189 0.84 3.67 16.07
CA SER A 189 2.01 3.04 16.68
C SER A 189 1.83 2.78 18.18
N SER A 190 0.59 2.67 18.64
CA SER A 190 0.24 2.65 20.07
C SER A 190 0.21 1.26 20.71
N THR A 191 0.47 0.19 19.97
CA THR A 191 0.23 -1.21 20.39
C THR A 191 1.50 -2.02 20.65
N ALA A 192 2.61 -1.36 21.02
CA ALA A 192 3.88 -2.04 21.25
C ALA A 192 3.80 -3.13 22.35
N SER A 193 2.99 -2.93 23.40
CA SER A 193 2.75 -3.96 24.43
C SER A 193 1.97 -5.14 23.87
N GLN A 194 0.90 -4.91 23.12
CA GLN A 194 0.12 -5.97 22.46
C GLN A 194 0.96 -6.77 21.45
N CYS A 195 1.86 -6.11 20.71
CA CYS A 195 2.80 -6.78 19.81
C CYS A 195 3.67 -7.79 20.56
N ARG A 196 4.29 -7.38 21.68
CA ARG A 196 5.13 -8.28 22.50
C ARG A 196 4.32 -9.42 23.11
N GLU A 197 3.08 -9.17 23.53
CA GLU A 197 2.20 -10.20 24.08
C GLU A 197 1.84 -11.27 23.03
N ILE A 198 1.49 -10.85 21.82
CA ILE A 198 1.19 -11.75 20.70
C ILE A 198 2.45 -12.52 20.29
N GLU A 199 3.60 -11.85 20.15
CA GLU A 199 4.87 -12.51 19.86
C GLU A 199 5.21 -13.56 20.92
N ALA A 200 5.10 -13.22 22.21
CA ALA A 200 5.39 -14.15 23.30
C ALA A 200 4.46 -15.38 23.29
N ALA A 201 3.17 -15.18 23.03
CA ALA A 201 2.18 -16.27 22.95
C ALA A 201 2.43 -17.22 21.77
N LEU A 202 3.03 -16.73 20.69
CA LEU A 202 3.24 -17.48 19.45
C LEU A 202 4.68 -17.98 19.26
N GLY A 203 5.50 -17.99 20.32
CA GLY A 203 6.87 -18.52 20.29
C GLY A 203 7.92 -17.56 19.76
N GLY A 204 7.64 -16.26 19.78
CA GLY A 204 8.54 -15.16 19.44
C GLY A 204 8.34 -14.58 18.03
N PRO A 205 8.99 -13.45 17.72
CA PRO A 205 8.80 -12.71 16.47
C PRO A 205 9.11 -13.53 15.22
N ALA A 206 10.13 -14.40 15.26
CA ALA A 206 10.49 -15.25 14.13
C ALA A 206 9.47 -16.38 13.87
N ALA A 207 8.84 -16.91 14.92
CA ALA A 207 7.79 -17.91 14.77
C ALA A 207 6.51 -17.29 14.21
N LEU A 208 6.13 -16.11 14.71
CA LEU A 208 5.04 -15.32 14.16
C LEU A 208 5.27 -14.96 12.69
N ALA A 209 6.48 -14.50 12.32
CA ALA A 209 6.82 -14.21 10.94
C ALA A 209 6.67 -15.42 10.01
N ARG A 210 7.14 -16.60 10.42
CA ARG A 210 6.96 -17.83 9.63
C ARG A 210 5.49 -18.22 9.46
N LEU A 211 4.65 -17.97 10.46
CA LEU A 211 3.22 -18.26 10.40
C LEU A 211 2.47 -17.26 9.51
N THR A 212 2.67 -15.96 9.75
CA THR A 212 1.79 -14.90 9.21
C THR A 212 2.47 -13.98 8.18
N GLY A 213 3.73 -14.23 7.83
CA GLY A 213 4.46 -13.41 6.86
C GLY A 213 5.13 -12.17 7.43
N SER A 214 4.98 -11.89 8.72
CA SER A 214 5.53 -10.71 9.39
C SER A 214 5.64 -10.98 10.88
N ARG A 215 6.65 -10.40 11.54
CA ARG A 215 6.62 -10.25 13.00
C ARG A 215 5.45 -9.33 13.42
N ALA A 216 5.24 -9.12 14.71
CA ALA A 216 4.22 -8.16 15.14
C ALA A 216 4.68 -6.73 14.84
N TYR A 217 3.78 -5.95 14.23
CA TYR A 217 3.97 -4.52 14.00
C TYR A 217 2.77 -3.78 14.56
N GLU A 218 2.98 -2.60 15.13
CA GLU A 218 1.96 -1.90 15.90
C GLU A 218 0.69 -1.60 15.08
N ARG A 219 0.88 -1.27 13.82
CA ARG A 219 -0.22 -0.97 12.91
C ARG A 219 -1.05 -2.18 12.50
N PHE A 220 -0.51 -3.41 12.61
CA PHE A 220 -1.20 -4.61 12.16
C PHE A 220 -2.48 -4.82 12.96
N THR A 221 -3.50 -5.35 12.29
CA THR A 221 -4.86 -5.38 12.83
C THR A 221 -4.99 -6.23 14.10
N GLY A 222 -4.26 -7.35 14.22
CA GLY A 222 -4.26 -8.19 15.41
C GLY A 222 -3.90 -7.41 16.69
N PRO A 223 -2.70 -6.79 16.77
CA PRO A 223 -2.33 -5.90 17.88
C PRO A 223 -3.37 -4.80 18.17
N GLN A 224 -3.96 -4.18 17.15
CA GLN A 224 -5.00 -3.16 17.31
C GLN A 224 -6.29 -3.73 17.92
N VAL A 225 -6.76 -4.89 17.44
CA VAL A 225 -7.92 -5.60 17.98
C VAL A 225 -7.69 -6.01 19.43
N ARG A 226 -6.49 -6.52 19.75
CA ARG A 226 -6.11 -6.88 21.12
C ARG A 226 -6.18 -5.66 22.05
N ARG A 227 -5.69 -4.50 21.61
CA ARG A 227 -5.78 -3.25 22.36
C ARG A 227 -7.23 -2.82 22.58
N VAL A 228 -8.08 -2.90 21.56
CA VAL A 228 -9.52 -2.59 21.69
C VAL A 228 -10.16 -3.52 22.71
N TRP A 229 -9.90 -4.83 22.64
CA TRP A 229 -10.41 -5.78 23.64
C TRP A 229 -9.94 -5.45 25.07
N GLN A 230 -8.67 -5.09 25.26
CA GLN A 230 -8.10 -4.80 26.59
C GLN A 230 -8.54 -3.45 27.17
N HIS A 231 -8.64 -2.40 26.34
CA HIS A 231 -8.86 -1.02 26.80
C HIS A 231 -10.30 -0.52 26.57
N GLN A 232 -11.04 -1.13 25.64
CA GLN A 232 -12.42 -0.79 25.27
C GLN A 232 -13.28 -2.07 25.21
N PRO A 233 -13.37 -2.86 26.30
CA PRO A 233 -14.03 -4.16 26.30
C PRO A 233 -15.53 -4.08 26.00
N ARG A 234 -16.21 -2.99 26.40
CA ARG A 234 -17.64 -2.79 26.13
C ARG A 234 -17.91 -2.64 24.63
N GLU A 235 -17.06 -1.89 23.95
CA GLU A 235 -17.11 -1.67 22.52
C GLU A 235 -16.81 -2.97 21.77
N TYR A 236 -15.81 -3.73 22.22
CA TYR A 236 -15.49 -5.06 21.68
C TYR A 236 -16.65 -6.06 21.85
N GLU A 237 -17.28 -6.11 23.03
CA GLU A 237 -18.44 -6.97 23.32
C GLU A 237 -19.67 -6.60 22.47
N ASN A 238 -19.85 -5.31 22.21
CA ASN A 238 -20.89 -4.77 21.34
C ASN A 238 -20.55 -4.89 19.84
N THR A 239 -19.38 -5.43 19.49
CA THR A 239 -18.98 -5.66 18.10
C THR A 239 -19.44 -7.04 17.63
N GLU A 240 -20.21 -7.09 16.55
CA GLU A 240 -20.63 -8.34 15.89
C GLU A 240 -19.73 -8.72 14.71
N ARG A 241 -19.08 -7.74 14.08
CA ARG A 241 -18.18 -7.94 12.93
C ARG A 241 -17.01 -6.97 12.99
N ILE A 242 -15.82 -7.44 12.63
CA ILE A 242 -14.64 -6.63 12.38
C ILE A 242 -14.28 -6.75 10.90
N SER A 243 -14.00 -5.62 10.25
CA SER A 243 -13.63 -5.55 8.84
C SER A 243 -12.31 -4.80 8.68
N LEU A 244 -11.55 -5.11 7.65
CA LEU A 244 -10.53 -4.17 7.16
C LEU A 244 -11.22 -3.03 6.39
N VAL A 245 -10.53 -1.91 6.15
CA VAL A 245 -11.10 -0.80 5.33
C VAL A 245 -11.54 -1.32 3.96
N SER A 246 -10.79 -2.26 3.39
CA SER A 246 -11.10 -2.97 2.14
C SER A 246 -12.44 -3.72 2.22
N SER A 247 -12.56 -4.70 3.12
CA SER A 247 -13.78 -5.51 3.27
C SER A 247 -14.97 -4.68 3.79
N PHE A 248 -14.72 -3.58 4.50
CA PHE A 248 -15.73 -2.59 4.87
C PHE A 248 -16.34 -1.93 3.63
N GLY A 249 -15.52 -1.43 2.70
CA GLY A 249 -15.99 -0.84 1.45
C GLY A 249 -16.78 -1.82 0.58
N ALA A 250 -16.31 -3.06 0.47
CA ALA A 250 -17.07 -4.14 -0.19
C ALA A 250 -18.42 -4.41 0.48
N SER A 251 -18.48 -4.37 1.83
CA SER A 251 -19.72 -4.59 2.59
C SER A 251 -20.77 -3.52 2.31
N LEU A 252 -20.34 -2.26 2.13
CA LEU A 252 -21.26 -1.19 1.75
C LEU A 252 -21.92 -1.48 0.40
N LEU A 253 -21.18 -2.00 -0.58
CA LEU A 253 -21.68 -2.30 -1.92
C LEU A 253 -22.62 -3.51 -1.96
N VAL A 254 -22.28 -4.58 -1.25
CA VAL A 254 -23.07 -5.83 -1.25
C VAL A 254 -24.32 -5.73 -0.36
N GLY A 255 -24.35 -4.82 0.62
CA GLY A 255 -25.46 -4.71 1.58
C GLY A 255 -25.48 -5.85 2.61
N ASP A 256 -24.33 -6.49 2.83
CA ASP A 256 -24.06 -7.50 3.84
C ASP A 256 -22.56 -7.45 4.18
N TYR A 257 -22.09 -8.26 5.14
CA TYR A 257 -20.67 -8.36 5.44
C TYR A 257 -19.90 -9.11 4.35
N ALA A 258 -19.09 -8.36 3.62
CA ALA A 258 -18.09 -8.95 2.74
C ALA A 258 -16.98 -9.66 3.55
N PRO A 259 -16.45 -10.78 3.04
CA PRO A 259 -15.28 -11.43 3.61
C PRO A 259 -14.02 -10.58 3.45
N ILE A 260 -13.01 -10.87 4.26
CA ILE A 260 -11.66 -10.30 4.09
C ILE A 260 -10.94 -11.15 3.03
N ASP A 261 -10.24 -10.50 2.10
CA ASP A 261 -9.49 -11.22 1.10
C ASP A 261 -8.13 -11.72 1.64
N ALA A 262 -7.56 -12.73 0.98
CA ALA A 262 -6.31 -13.34 1.41
C ALA A 262 -5.14 -12.35 1.44
N ALA A 263 -5.06 -11.42 0.48
CA ALA A 263 -3.92 -10.52 0.36
C ALA A 263 -3.90 -9.46 1.47
N ASP A 264 -5.03 -8.80 1.76
CA ASP A 264 -5.09 -7.80 2.84
C ASP A 264 -5.16 -8.46 4.23
N GLY A 265 -5.80 -9.63 4.33
CA GLY A 265 -5.89 -10.41 5.57
C GLY A 265 -4.53 -10.83 6.15
N ALA A 266 -3.51 -10.96 5.31
CA ALA A 266 -2.14 -11.23 5.77
C ALA A 266 -1.51 -10.04 6.54
N GLY A 267 -2.02 -8.81 6.33
CA GLY A 267 -1.64 -7.60 7.06
C GLY A 267 -2.16 -7.53 8.50
N MET A 268 -2.59 -8.65 9.08
CA MET A 268 -3.27 -8.69 10.38
C MET A 268 -2.49 -9.42 11.49
N ASN A 269 -1.45 -10.20 11.16
CA ASN A 269 -0.82 -11.18 12.08
C ASN A 269 -1.77 -12.31 12.54
N LEU A 270 -2.82 -12.64 11.76
CA LEU A 270 -3.83 -13.64 12.15
C LEU A 270 -3.95 -14.83 11.19
N MET A 271 -3.41 -14.73 9.98
CA MET A 271 -3.54 -15.74 8.93
C MET A 271 -2.34 -16.67 8.88
N ASP A 272 -2.55 -17.98 8.70
CA ASP A 272 -1.49 -18.89 8.28
C ASP A 272 -1.26 -18.70 6.77
N LEU A 273 -0.08 -18.20 6.39
CA LEU A 273 0.26 -17.93 4.99
C LEU A 273 0.18 -19.17 4.08
N ARG A 274 0.43 -20.36 4.62
CA ARG A 274 0.48 -21.59 3.84
C ARG A 274 -0.92 -22.07 3.47
N THR A 275 -1.87 -21.98 4.41
CA THR A 275 -3.26 -22.40 4.18
C THR A 275 -4.13 -21.28 3.65
N ARG A 276 -3.76 -20.01 3.90
CA ARG A 276 -4.53 -18.79 3.61
C ARG A 276 -5.85 -18.72 4.37
N GLU A 277 -5.84 -19.33 5.55
CA GLU A 277 -6.95 -19.34 6.50
C GLU A 277 -6.49 -18.70 7.82
N TRP A 278 -7.44 -18.33 8.69
CA TRP A 278 -7.08 -17.86 10.02
C TRP A 278 -6.40 -18.95 10.84
N ALA A 279 -5.27 -18.60 11.46
CA ALA A 279 -4.56 -19.46 12.39
C ALA A 279 -5.22 -19.37 13.77
N ASP A 280 -5.84 -20.45 14.25
CA ASP A 280 -6.54 -20.47 15.55
C ASP A 280 -5.65 -19.99 16.70
N VAL A 281 -4.39 -20.43 16.74
CA VAL A 281 -3.41 -20.01 17.74
C VAL A 281 -3.19 -18.49 17.72
N ALA A 282 -3.23 -17.84 16.55
CA ALA A 282 -3.05 -16.39 16.43
C ALA A 282 -4.33 -15.63 16.84
N LEU A 283 -5.51 -16.19 16.54
CA LEU A 283 -6.79 -15.64 16.99
C LEU A 283 -6.90 -15.69 18.52
N GLU A 284 -6.60 -16.85 19.12
CA GLU A 284 -6.59 -17.07 20.58
C GLU A 284 -5.58 -16.17 21.30
N ALA A 285 -4.40 -15.97 20.71
CA ALA A 285 -3.39 -15.03 21.21
C ALA A 285 -3.83 -13.56 21.09
N THR A 286 -4.88 -13.24 20.34
CA THR A 286 -5.30 -11.86 20.06
C THR A 286 -6.48 -11.44 20.93
N ALA A 287 -7.65 -12.08 20.77
CA ALA A 287 -8.88 -11.70 21.46
C ALA A 287 -9.93 -12.84 21.45
N PRO A 288 -10.83 -12.91 22.44
CA PRO A 288 -11.84 -13.96 22.52
C PRO A 288 -12.92 -13.83 21.44
N ASN A 289 -13.40 -14.96 20.90
CA ASN A 289 -14.46 -15.01 19.87
C ASN A 289 -14.13 -14.20 18.59
N LEU A 290 -12.85 -14.10 18.26
CA LEU A 290 -12.39 -13.31 17.12
C LEU A 290 -12.74 -13.94 15.77
N ARG A 291 -12.71 -15.28 15.66
CA ARG A 291 -13.07 -16.00 14.42
C ARG A 291 -14.46 -15.60 13.91
N GLU A 292 -15.46 -15.62 14.77
CA GLU A 292 -16.84 -15.25 14.43
C GLU A 292 -16.96 -13.79 13.96
N ARG A 293 -16.14 -12.89 14.54
CA ARG A 293 -16.12 -11.47 14.18
C ARG A 293 -15.44 -11.20 12.85
N LEU A 294 -14.51 -12.05 12.41
CA LEU A 294 -13.82 -11.90 11.13
C LEU A 294 -14.52 -12.66 10.00
N GLY A 295 -15.21 -13.76 10.31
CA GLY A 295 -15.72 -14.74 9.34
C GLY A 295 -14.60 -15.36 8.52
N GLU A 296 -14.91 -15.83 7.33
CA GLU A 296 -13.95 -16.54 6.48
C GLU A 296 -13.13 -15.61 5.60
N VAL A 297 -11.95 -16.10 5.20
CA VAL A 297 -11.07 -15.47 4.22
C VAL A 297 -11.41 -16.02 2.84
N VAL A 298 -11.38 -15.16 1.82
CA VAL A 298 -11.58 -15.57 0.43
C VAL A 298 -10.38 -15.23 -0.47
N PRO A 299 -10.17 -15.94 -1.59
CA PRO A 299 -9.26 -15.49 -2.63
C PRO A 299 -9.59 -14.09 -3.14
N SER A 300 -8.56 -13.31 -3.46
CA SER A 300 -8.68 -11.92 -3.90
C SER A 300 -9.44 -11.71 -5.21
N HIS A 301 -9.65 -12.76 -6.01
CA HIS A 301 -10.41 -12.69 -7.27
C HIS A 301 -11.86 -13.14 -7.13
N GLU A 302 -12.31 -13.49 -5.91
CA GLU A 302 -13.65 -14.00 -5.67
C GLU A 302 -14.72 -12.91 -5.83
N VAL A 303 -15.84 -13.28 -6.46
CA VAL A 303 -17.05 -12.45 -6.48
C VAL A 303 -17.80 -12.69 -5.17
N VAL A 304 -17.87 -11.67 -4.33
CA VAL A 304 -18.46 -11.74 -2.98
C VAL A 304 -19.97 -11.47 -2.97
N GLY A 305 -20.53 -11.11 -4.12
CA GLY A 305 -21.97 -10.91 -4.31
C GLY A 305 -22.25 -9.96 -5.47
N ASN A 306 -23.52 -9.58 -5.63
CA ASN A 306 -23.91 -8.50 -6.53
C ASN A 306 -24.07 -7.20 -5.75
N VAL A 307 -24.04 -6.06 -6.44
CA VAL A 307 -24.38 -4.78 -5.83
C VAL A 307 -25.80 -4.81 -5.25
N HIS A 308 -25.97 -4.23 -4.06
CA HIS A 308 -27.26 -4.18 -3.38
C HIS A 308 -28.30 -3.39 -4.21
N GLY A 309 -29.59 -3.75 -4.09
CA GLY A 309 -30.69 -3.08 -4.81
C GLY A 309 -30.75 -1.57 -4.59
N TYR A 310 -30.22 -1.10 -3.45
CA TYR A 310 -29.96 0.32 -3.17
C TYR A 310 -29.27 1.05 -4.33
N TYR A 311 -28.19 0.48 -4.87
CA TYR A 311 -27.40 1.10 -5.93
C TYR A 311 -28.07 1.03 -7.30
N VAL A 312 -28.85 -0.04 -7.53
CA VAL A 312 -29.66 -0.22 -8.74
C VAL A 312 -30.70 0.89 -8.82
N GLU A 313 -31.49 1.09 -7.76
CA GLU A 313 -32.57 2.07 -7.74
C GLU A 313 -32.07 3.51 -7.65
N ARG A 314 -31.01 3.76 -6.86
CA ARG A 314 -30.53 5.13 -6.60
C ARG A 314 -29.62 5.68 -7.69
N PHE A 315 -28.74 4.85 -8.25
CA PHE A 315 -27.70 5.28 -9.19
C PHE A 315 -27.83 4.65 -10.59
N GLY A 316 -28.66 3.61 -10.75
CA GLY A 316 -28.86 2.94 -12.05
C GLY A 316 -27.83 1.86 -12.37
N PHE A 317 -27.18 1.28 -11.36
CA PHE A 317 -26.31 0.12 -11.59
C PHE A 317 -27.09 -1.06 -12.19
N SER A 318 -26.41 -1.87 -12.99
CA SER A 318 -26.96 -3.18 -13.38
C SER A 318 -27.21 -4.05 -12.14
N PRO A 319 -28.38 -4.73 -12.02
CA PRO A 319 -28.64 -5.66 -10.91
C PRO A 319 -27.74 -6.91 -10.96
N THR A 320 -27.03 -7.11 -12.08
CA THR A 320 -26.04 -8.18 -12.25
C THR A 320 -24.61 -7.69 -12.07
N CYS A 321 -24.41 -6.42 -11.70
CA CYS A 321 -23.09 -5.89 -11.41
C CYS A 321 -22.50 -6.62 -10.20
N GLN A 322 -21.33 -7.23 -10.41
CA GLN A 322 -20.67 -8.07 -9.44
C GLN A 322 -19.74 -7.24 -8.54
N VAL A 323 -19.69 -7.57 -7.25
CA VAL A 323 -18.69 -7.04 -6.32
C VAL A 323 -17.60 -8.09 -6.19
N VAL A 324 -16.41 -7.79 -6.69
CA VAL A 324 -15.21 -8.61 -6.47
C VAL A 324 -14.60 -8.20 -5.14
N ALA A 325 -14.10 -9.16 -4.36
CA ALA A 325 -13.46 -8.92 -3.06
C ALA A 325 -12.52 -7.71 -3.12
N TRP A 326 -12.66 -6.79 -2.18
CA TRP A 326 -11.72 -5.67 -2.07
C TRP A 326 -10.43 -6.15 -1.41
N SER A 327 -9.33 -5.43 -1.65
CA SER A 327 -8.01 -5.80 -1.11
C SER A 327 -7.29 -4.55 -0.57
N GLY A 328 -6.11 -4.71 -0.01
CA GLY A 328 -5.27 -3.60 0.43
C GLY A 328 -4.79 -2.73 -0.72
N ASP A 329 -4.45 -1.46 -0.44
CA ASP A 329 -3.85 -0.53 -1.41
C ASP A 329 -2.57 -1.07 -2.08
N ASN A 330 -1.61 -1.60 -1.32
CA ASN A 330 -0.39 -2.17 -1.87
C ASN A 330 -0.64 -3.42 -2.75
N PRO A 331 -1.46 -4.41 -2.32
CA PRO A 331 -1.93 -5.46 -3.23
C PRO A 331 -2.58 -4.92 -4.52
N CYS A 332 -3.44 -3.91 -4.43
CA CYS A 332 -4.05 -3.31 -5.62
C CYS A 332 -3.00 -2.59 -6.47
N SER A 333 -2.04 -1.87 -5.89
CA SER A 333 -0.92 -1.26 -6.61
C SER A 333 -0.09 -2.28 -7.37
N LEU A 334 0.14 -3.47 -6.81
CA LEU A 334 0.79 -4.59 -7.51
C LEU A 334 0.02 -4.96 -8.79
N ALA A 335 -1.31 -5.06 -8.71
CA ALA A 335 -2.17 -5.29 -9.88
C ALA A 335 -2.15 -4.13 -10.89
N GLY A 336 -2.19 -2.88 -10.40
CA GLY A 336 -2.18 -1.67 -11.22
C GLY A 336 -0.85 -1.39 -11.92
N LEU A 337 0.26 -1.86 -11.34
CA LEU A 337 1.58 -1.89 -11.97
C LEU A 337 1.78 -3.12 -12.88
N ALA A 338 0.73 -3.93 -13.06
CA ALA A 338 0.74 -5.14 -13.88
C ALA A 338 1.86 -6.12 -13.50
N LEU A 339 2.19 -6.21 -12.21
CA LEU A 339 3.15 -7.16 -11.68
C LEU A 339 2.40 -8.48 -11.45
N GLY A 340 2.69 -9.49 -12.26
CA GLY A 340 1.96 -10.77 -12.20
C GLY A 340 2.84 -11.98 -12.43
N GLY A 341 4.05 -11.78 -12.99
CA GLY A 341 5.03 -12.85 -13.20
C GLY A 341 5.97 -13.00 -12.02
N SER A 342 6.46 -14.22 -11.80
CA SER A 342 7.53 -14.47 -10.83
C SER A 342 8.75 -13.61 -11.13
N GLY A 343 9.27 -12.90 -10.12
CA GLY A 343 10.38 -11.96 -10.26
C GLY A 343 10.01 -10.61 -10.86
N ASP A 344 8.72 -10.31 -11.09
CA ASP A 344 8.30 -8.93 -11.29
C ASP A 344 8.52 -8.14 -9.98
N VAL A 345 9.10 -6.93 -10.10
CA VAL A 345 9.38 -6.05 -8.97
C VAL A 345 8.78 -4.66 -9.25
N GLY A 346 8.18 -4.04 -8.24
CA GLY A 346 7.80 -2.63 -8.25
C GLY A 346 8.68 -1.86 -7.26
N ILE A 347 9.26 -0.73 -7.66
CA ILE A 347 10.02 0.15 -6.78
C ILE A 347 9.40 1.55 -6.82
N SER A 348 8.75 1.94 -5.73
CA SER A 348 8.24 3.30 -5.53
C SER A 348 9.31 4.15 -4.87
N LEU A 349 9.79 5.18 -5.57
CA LEU A 349 10.82 6.10 -5.10
C LEU A 349 10.19 7.41 -4.62
N GLY A 350 9.96 7.54 -3.31
CA GLY A 350 9.25 8.65 -2.70
C GLY A 350 9.95 9.18 -1.44
N THR A 351 9.22 9.91 -0.59
CA THR A 351 9.71 10.34 0.74
C THR A 351 10.24 9.14 1.52
N SER A 352 9.49 8.04 1.47
CA SER A 352 9.94 6.69 1.78
C SER A 352 9.94 5.88 0.49
N ASP A 353 10.90 4.96 0.37
CA ASP A 353 10.96 4.05 -0.77
C ASP A 353 10.29 2.72 -0.41
N THR A 354 9.56 2.13 -1.34
CA THR A 354 8.89 0.84 -1.14
C THR A 354 9.21 -0.11 -2.28
N VAL A 355 9.61 -1.33 -1.93
CA VAL A 355 9.82 -2.44 -2.86
C VAL A 355 8.66 -3.42 -2.74
N PHE A 356 8.04 -3.72 -3.87
CA PHE A 356 7.08 -4.80 -4.07
C PHE A 356 7.75 -5.88 -4.92
N ALA A 357 7.64 -7.15 -4.55
CA ALA A 357 8.23 -8.24 -5.31
C ALA A 357 7.28 -9.43 -5.39
N VAL A 358 7.08 -9.99 -6.59
CA VAL A 358 6.35 -11.25 -6.76
C VAL A 358 7.30 -12.42 -6.52
N VAL A 359 7.03 -13.19 -5.46
CA VAL A 359 7.87 -14.30 -5.00
C VAL A 359 7.07 -15.61 -4.96
N GLN A 360 7.68 -16.71 -5.42
CA GLN A 360 7.06 -18.04 -5.37
C GLN A 360 7.35 -18.78 -4.07
N HIS A 361 8.57 -18.62 -3.55
CA HIS A 361 9.05 -19.28 -2.34
C HIS A 361 9.48 -18.22 -1.32
N PRO A 362 8.52 -17.57 -0.65
CA PRO A 362 8.84 -16.51 0.29
C PRO A 362 9.64 -17.03 1.48
N GLN A 363 10.49 -16.18 2.03
CA GLN A 363 11.25 -16.43 3.26
C GLN A 363 10.89 -15.37 4.30
N PRO A 364 9.74 -15.50 5.00
CA PRO A 364 9.36 -14.54 6.03
C PRO A 364 10.42 -14.42 7.13
N GLY A 365 10.80 -13.19 7.44
CA GLY A 365 11.82 -12.87 8.44
C GLY A 365 11.36 -11.84 9.47
N LEU A 366 12.32 -11.28 10.19
CA LEU A 366 12.07 -10.18 11.12
C LEU A 366 11.89 -8.83 10.41
N GLU A 367 12.08 -8.81 9.09
CA GLU A 367 12.07 -7.66 8.21
C GLU A 367 11.15 -7.93 7.04
N GLY A 368 10.51 -6.87 6.55
CA GLY A 368 9.57 -6.92 5.44
C GLY A 368 8.27 -7.66 5.76
N HIS A 369 7.43 -7.75 4.74
CA HIS A 369 6.11 -8.35 4.84
C HIS A 369 5.89 -9.28 3.66
N VAL A 370 5.35 -10.47 3.92
CA VAL A 370 4.93 -11.42 2.89
C VAL A 370 3.43 -11.56 2.95
N PHE A 371 2.74 -11.30 1.84
CA PHE A 371 1.31 -11.45 1.69
C PHE A 371 0.99 -12.42 0.54
N PRO A 372 -0.17 -13.10 0.53
CA PRO A 372 -0.67 -13.76 -0.66
C PRO A 372 -0.75 -12.78 -1.84
N ASN A 373 -0.42 -13.24 -3.04
CA ASN A 373 -0.50 -12.39 -4.22
C ASN A 373 -1.98 -12.19 -4.62
N PRO A 374 -2.45 -10.94 -4.78
CA PRO A 374 -3.85 -10.63 -5.09
C PRO A 374 -4.29 -10.99 -6.51
N VAL A 375 -3.34 -11.25 -7.42
CA VAL A 375 -3.62 -11.56 -8.84
C VAL A 375 -3.19 -12.96 -9.26
N ASP A 376 -2.47 -13.69 -8.39
CA ASP A 376 -2.06 -15.07 -8.62
C ASP A 376 -2.10 -15.89 -7.31
N PRO A 377 -3.11 -16.76 -7.14
CA PRO A 377 -3.25 -17.61 -5.97
C PRO A 377 -2.10 -18.60 -5.75
N SER A 378 -1.17 -18.78 -6.69
CA SER A 378 -0.02 -19.69 -6.51
C SER A 378 1.22 -19.01 -5.95
N SER A 379 1.28 -17.68 -5.96
CA SER A 379 2.44 -16.90 -5.53
C SER A 379 2.12 -15.95 -4.37
N PHE A 380 3.15 -15.22 -3.95
CA PHE A 380 3.12 -14.25 -2.87
C PHE A 380 3.67 -12.92 -3.34
N MET A 381 3.33 -11.86 -2.63
CA MET A 381 3.97 -10.56 -2.73
C MET A 381 4.81 -10.29 -1.48
N ALA A 382 6.03 -9.83 -1.68
CA ALA A 382 6.87 -9.30 -0.62
C ALA A 382 6.86 -7.77 -0.68
N MET A 383 6.84 -7.13 0.49
CA MET A 383 6.86 -5.68 0.65
C MET A 383 7.94 -5.26 1.64
N ILE A 384 8.78 -4.32 1.24
CA ILE A 384 9.86 -3.78 2.06
C ILE A 384 9.81 -2.25 1.98
N CYS A 385 9.84 -1.58 3.13
CA CYS A 385 9.75 -0.12 3.22
C CYS A 385 11.02 0.46 3.83
N TYR A 386 11.50 1.55 3.24
CA TYR A 386 12.68 2.31 3.68
C TYR A 386 12.27 3.75 3.99
N LYS A 387 12.57 4.22 5.19
CA LYS A 387 12.27 5.59 5.62
C LYS A 387 13.15 6.61 4.91
N ASN A 388 14.44 6.29 4.72
CA ASN A 388 15.43 7.20 4.15
C ASN A 388 15.42 7.18 2.61
N GLY A 389 14.34 7.70 2.00
CA GLY A 389 14.17 7.76 0.54
C GLY A 389 14.62 9.09 -0.09
N SER A 390 13.67 9.87 -0.59
CA SER A 390 13.94 11.07 -1.40
C SER A 390 14.60 12.20 -0.63
N LEU A 391 14.29 12.37 0.66
CA LEU A 391 14.90 13.43 1.48
C LEU A 391 16.41 13.21 1.63
N THR A 392 16.83 11.95 1.75
CA THR A 392 18.24 11.56 1.73
C THR A 392 18.88 11.89 0.38
N ARG A 393 18.21 11.56 -0.74
CA ARG A 393 18.70 11.92 -2.07
C ARG A 393 18.80 13.44 -2.28
N GLN A 394 17.81 14.20 -1.80
CA GLN A 394 17.81 15.67 -1.86
C GLN A 394 18.95 16.28 -1.04
N ALA A 395 19.19 15.79 0.18
CA ALA A 395 20.28 16.28 1.02
C ALA A 395 21.65 16.08 0.36
N ILE A 396 21.88 14.92 -0.27
CA ILE A 396 23.12 14.65 -1.01
C ILE A 396 23.20 15.48 -2.30
N ARG A 397 22.09 15.64 -3.03
CA ARG A 397 22.01 16.55 -4.19
C ARG A 397 22.37 17.98 -3.81
N ASP A 398 21.84 18.50 -2.70
CA ASP A 398 22.10 19.87 -2.26
C ASP A 398 23.57 20.08 -1.93
N ARG A 399 24.18 19.10 -1.25
CA ARG A 399 25.60 19.15 -0.87
C ARG A 399 26.57 18.93 -2.04
N CYS A 400 26.27 17.99 -2.93
CA CYS A 400 27.23 17.52 -3.94
C CYS A 400 26.95 18.07 -5.35
N ALA A 401 25.72 18.51 -5.62
CA ALA A 401 25.27 18.93 -6.96
C ALA A 401 24.61 20.31 -6.96
N GLY A 402 24.85 21.14 -5.94
CA GLY A 402 24.33 22.52 -5.86
C GLY A 402 22.79 22.60 -5.88
N GLY A 403 22.10 21.55 -5.47
CA GLY A 403 20.63 21.47 -5.48
C GLY A 403 20.00 21.14 -6.83
N SER A 404 20.79 20.87 -7.86
CA SER A 404 20.30 20.52 -9.20
C SER A 404 20.23 19.01 -9.42
N TRP A 405 19.06 18.51 -9.85
CA TRP A 405 18.92 17.11 -10.28
C TRP A 405 19.64 16.83 -11.60
N GLU A 406 19.77 17.82 -12.47
CA GLU A 406 20.54 17.70 -13.72
C GLU A 406 22.02 17.48 -13.41
N SER A 407 22.60 18.32 -12.54
CA SER A 407 23.99 18.15 -12.09
C SER A 407 24.19 16.84 -11.31
N PHE A 408 23.18 16.40 -10.55
CA PHE A 408 23.21 15.09 -9.88
C PHE A 408 23.29 13.94 -10.88
N CYS A 409 22.48 13.97 -11.95
CA CYS A 409 22.51 12.97 -13.02
C CYS A 409 23.87 12.97 -13.73
N GLN A 410 24.40 14.15 -14.06
CA GLN A 410 25.70 14.29 -14.70
C GLN A 410 26.81 13.65 -13.85
N LEU A 411 26.90 14.04 -12.57
CA LEU A 411 27.91 13.50 -11.64
C LEU A 411 27.76 12.00 -11.43
N LEU A 412 26.53 11.47 -11.40
CA LEU A 412 26.28 10.04 -11.32
C LEU A 412 26.80 9.31 -12.57
N ASN A 413 26.56 9.86 -13.76
CA ASN A 413 27.01 9.29 -15.03
C ASN A 413 28.54 9.39 -15.24
N GLU A 414 29.19 10.41 -14.68
CA GLU A 414 30.66 10.55 -14.70
C GLU A 414 31.37 9.51 -13.82
N SER A 415 30.70 9.00 -12.78
CA SER A 415 31.24 7.98 -11.89
C SER A 415 31.09 6.56 -12.47
N PRO A 416 32.16 5.73 -12.46
CA PRO A 416 32.04 4.37 -12.97
C PRO A 416 31.16 3.50 -12.05
N PRO A 417 30.47 2.48 -12.61
CA PRO A 417 29.82 1.43 -11.82
C PRO A 417 30.70 0.85 -10.72
N LEU A 418 30.08 0.50 -9.59
CA LEU A 418 30.69 -0.05 -8.37
C LEU A 418 31.59 0.94 -7.63
N ASN A 419 31.66 2.20 -8.08
CA ASN A 419 32.34 3.31 -7.42
C ASN A 419 33.81 3.01 -7.00
N GLY A 420 34.52 2.17 -7.76
CA GLY A 420 35.87 1.73 -7.39
C GLY A 420 35.95 0.95 -6.06
N GLY A 421 34.85 0.32 -5.63
CA GLY A 421 34.73 -0.41 -4.37
C GLY A 421 34.33 0.45 -3.18
N ARG A 422 34.08 1.75 -3.37
CA ARG A 422 33.56 2.64 -2.30
C ARG A 422 32.06 2.41 -2.10
N MET A 423 31.64 2.35 -0.84
CA MET A 423 30.25 2.14 -0.47
C MET A 423 29.81 3.15 0.58
N GLY A 424 28.52 3.49 0.57
CA GLY A 424 27.92 4.40 1.55
C GLY A 424 26.54 3.93 2.00
N LEU A 425 26.25 4.10 3.28
CA LEU A 425 24.92 3.92 3.87
C LEU A 425 24.50 5.25 4.49
N TYR A 426 23.33 5.75 4.12
CA TYR A 426 22.89 7.12 4.41
C TYR A 426 21.56 7.13 5.16
N TYR A 427 21.63 7.15 6.49
CA TYR A 427 20.46 7.20 7.37
C TYR A 427 20.41 8.55 8.06
N LEU A 428 19.70 9.51 7.47
CA LEU A 428 19.53 10.86 8.06
C LEU A 428 18.48 10.86 9.18
N ASP A 429 17.64 9.84 9.21
CA ASP A 429 16.68 9.52 10.27
C ASP A 429 16.76 8.02 10.56
N SER A 430 16.16 7.61 11.67
CA SER A 430 15.87 6.22 12.04
C SER A 430 15.34 5.41 10.85
N GLU A 431 15.94 4.25 10.57
CA GLU A 431 15.53 3.39 9.47
C GLU A 431 14.54 2.30 9.94
N ILE A 432 13.64 1.85 9.06
CA ILE A 432 12.67 0.79 9.32
C ILE A 432 13.35 -0.58 9.17
N ILE A 433 13.99 -0.80 8.02
CA ILE A 433 14.66 -2.07 7.67
C ILE A 433 16.06 -1.77 7.12
N PRO A 434 17.11 -2.25 7.81
CA PRO A 434 17.15 -2.59 9.24
C PRO A 434 17.14 -1.33 10.14
N PRO A 435 16.90 -1.44 11.45
CA PRO A 435 16.99 -0.31 12.40
C PRO A 435 18.46 0.02 12.73
N LEU A 436 19.20 0.49 11.73
CA LEU A 436 20.61 0.88 11.87
C LEU A 436 20.76 2.21 12.61
N PRO A 437 21.95 2.46 13.22
CA PRO A 437 22.27 3.75 13.78
C PRO A 437 22.10 4.89 12.75
N VAL A 438 21.56 6.01 13.20
CA VAL A 438 21.46 7.24 12.39
C VAL A 438 22.86 7.76 12.09
N GLY A 439 23.13 8.06 10.83
CA GLY A 439 24.41 8.57 10.38
C GLY A 439 24.71 8.26 8.92
N THR A 440 25.85 8.78 8.45
CA THR A 440 26.44 8.38 7.18
C THR A 440 27.62 7.46 7.45
N HIS A 441 27.57 6.24 6.92
CA HIS A 441 28.62 5.24 7.08
C HIS A 441 29.30 5.02 5.73
N ARG A 442 30.57 5.42 5.63
CA ARG A 442 31.37 5.29 4.41
C ARG A 442 32.41 4.19 4.55
N TYR A 443 32.58 3.44 3.48
CA TYR A 443 33.57 2.38 3.37
C TYR A 443 34.40 2.57 2.11
N ALA A 444 35.72 2.50 2.23
CA ALA A 444 36.64 2.60 1.12
C ALA A 444 37.61 1.41 1.14
N PRO A 445 38.14 0.99 -0.03
CA PRO A 445 39.22 0.00 -0.08
C PRO A 445 40.44 0.44 0.75
N LYS A 446 41.06 -0.48 1.49
CA LYS A 446 42.32 -0.22 2.21
C LYS A 446 43.45 0.13 1.23
N GLN A 447 44.22 1.17 1.54
CA GLN A 447 45.41 1.52 0.77
C GLN A 447 46.66 0.81 1.31
N GLY A 448 47.34 0.01 0.47
CA GLY A 448 48.62 -0.69 0.76
C GLY A 448 48.46 -2.22 0.71
N ASP A 449 48.96 -2.91 -0.33
CA ASP A 449 50.32 -3.47 -0.41
C ASP A 449 50.85 -3.62 -1.86
N GLY A 450 50.34 -2.83 -2.81
CA GLY A 450 50.72 -2.93 -4.22
C GLY A 450 49.96 -4.01 -5.01
N SER A 451 49.01 -4.71 -4.39
CA SER A 451 48.15 -5.70 -5.06
C SER A 451 46.71 -5.25 -5.34
N ALA A 452 46.29 -4.07 -4.87
CA ALA A 452 44.94 -3.56 -5.10
C ALA A 452 44.79 -2.96 -6.51
N THR A 453 44.68 -3.81 -7.53
CA THR A 453 44.01 -3.40 -8.76
C THR A 453 42.60 -2.90 -8.42
N SER A 454 42.05 -1.97 -9.21
CA SER A 454 40.66 -1.52 -9.04
C SER A 454 39.66 -2.69 -8.96
N GLU A 455 40.00 -3.83 -9.58
CA GLU A 455 39.20 -5.04 -9.55
C GLU A 455 39.25 -5.78 -8.20
N ALA A 456 40.41 -5.85 -7.53
CA ALA A 456 40.52 -6.45 -6.20
C ALA A 456 39.78 -5.62 -5.13
N ALA A 457 39.76 -4.30 -5.27
CA ALA A 457 38.95 -3.40 -4.43
C ALA A 457 37.44 -3.62 -4.63
N VAL A 458 37.03 -3.88 -5.87
CA VAL A 458 35.63 -4.13 -6.24
C VAL A 458 35.17 -5.56 -5.92
N ARG A 459 36.06 -6.56 -5.87
CA ARG A 459 35.68 -7.97 -5.60
C ARG A 459 36.15 -8.55 -4.26
N GLY A 460 36.98 -7.80 -3.52
CA GLY A 460 37.59 -8.26 -2.28
C GLY A 460 36.59 -8.41 -1.11
N PRO A 461 36.92 -9.24 -0.10
CA PRO A 461 36.07 -9.47 1.07
C PRO A 461 35.83 -8.19 1.88
N LEU A 462 34.86 -8.20 2.80
CA LEU A 462 34.59 -7.05 3.70
C LEU A 462 35.86 -6.57 4.44
N SER A 463 36.76 -7.49 4.80
CA SER A 463 38.05 -7.18 5.45
C SER A 463 39.01 -6.33 4.59
N ALA A 464 38.76 -6.22 3.28
CA ALA A 464 39.50 -5.36 2.36
C ALA A 464 39.00 -3.90 2.37
N LEU A 465 37.86 -3.63 3.00
CA LEU A 465 37.33 -2.28 3.21
C LEU A 465 37.75 -1.75 4.59
N THR A 466 37.86 -0.43 4.68
CA THR A 466 37.96 0.29 5.95
C THR A 466 36.78 1.25 6.06
N ARG A 467 36.16 1.30 7.25
CA ARG A 467 35.19 2.35 7.58
C ARG A 467 35.96 3.66 7.69
N LEU A 468 35.45 4.70 7.06
CA LEU A 468 36.03 6.04 7.15
C LEU A 468 35.51 6.76 8.40
N ASP A 469 36.32 7.71 8.89
CA ASP A 469 35.90 8.59 9.97
C ASP A 469 34.74 9.50 9.52
N PRO A 470 33.83 9.91 10.41
CA PRO A 470 32.63 10.66 10.04
C PRO A 470 32.87 11.98 9.28
N ASP A 471 34.02 12.62 9.51
CA ASP A 471 34.46 13.86 8.86
C ASP A 471 35.05 13.64 7.46
N GLN A 472 35.41 12.41 7.11
CA GLN A 472 35.89 12.06 5.78
C GLN A 472 34.71 11.88 4.81
N THR A 473 34.79 12.55 3.66
CA THR A 473 33.79 12.51 2.59
C THR A 473 34.41 12.05 1.27
N PHE A 474 33.62 11.44 0.39
CA PHE A 474 34.05 11.19 -0.98
C PHE A 474 33.98 12.48 -1.83
N SER A 475 34.55 12.44 -3.02
CA SER A 475 34.28 13.49 -4.00
C SER A 475 32.79 13.51 -4.39
N PRO A 476 32.24 14.64 -4.86
CA PRO A 476 30.83 14.72 -5.25
C PRO A 476 30.29 13.58 -6.14
N PRO A 477 30.96 13.17 -7.25
CA PRO A 477 30.47 12.06 -8.07
C PRO A 477 30.50 10.71 -7.33
N GLU A 478 31.54 10.46 -6.54
CA GLU A 478 31.67 9.23 -5.74
C GLU A 478 30.65 9.15 -4.61
N GLU A 479 30.32 10.28 -3.98
CA GLU A 479 29.34 10.37 -2.90
C GLU A 479 27.91 10.14 -3.41
N ILE A 480 27.58 10.72 -4.58
CA ILE A 480 26.30 10.50 -5.27
C ILE A 480 26.16 9.02 -5.68
N ARG A 481 27.21 8.44 -6.27
CA ARG A 481 27.25 7.02 -6.64
C ARG A 481 27.05 6.10 -5.44
N ALA A 482 27.78 6.36 -4.34
CA ALA A 482 27.70 5.60 -3.10
C ALA A 482 26.30 5.61 -2.50
N LEU A 483 25.61 6.76 -2.53
CA LEU A 483 24.22 6.88 -2.10
C LEU A 483 23.29 6.01 -2.95
N VAL A 484 23.32 6.19 -4.27
CA VAL A 484 22.36 5.54 -5.18
C VAL A 484 22.59 4.03 -5.22
N GLU A 485 23.83 3.57 -5.33
CA GLU A 485 24.14 2.13 -5.23
C GLU A 485 23.83 1.57 -3.86
N GLY A 486 24.11 2.31 -2.78
CA GLY A 486 23.84 1.86 -1.42
C GLY A 486 22.36 1.59 -1.18
N GLN A 487 21.49 2.51 -1.61
CA GLN A 487 20.03 2.35 -1.54
C GLN A 487 19.56 1.16 -2.39
N LEU A 488 20.01 1.06 -3.65
CA LEU A 488 19.57 -0.01 -4.54
C LEU A 488 20.13 -1.39 -4.15
N ALA A 489 21.36 -1.46 -3.64
CA ALA A 489 21.96 -2.69 -3.13
C ALA A 489 21.26 -3.16 -1.85
N ALA A 490 20.83 -2.24 -0.98
CA ALA A 490 19.95 -2.59 0.14
C ALA A 490 18.64 -3.18 -0.37
N MET A 491 17.94 -2.48 -1.28
CA MET A 491 16.68 -2.96 -1.87
C MET A 491 16.81 -4.37 -2.46
N ARG A 492 17.85 -4.62 -3.26
CA ARG A 492 18.15 -5.94 -3.82
C ARG A 492 18.42 -6.98 -2.74
N GLY A 493 19.34 -6.71 -1.82
CA GLY A 493 19.76 -7.68 -0.81
C GLY A 493 18.64 -8.07 0.16
N HIS A 494 17.81 -7.12 0.59
CA HIS A 494 16.65 -7.41 1.43
C HIS A 494 15.55 -8.16 0.65
N ALA A 495 15.32 -7.82 -0.62
CA ALA A 495 14.34 -8.54 -1.43
C ALA A 495 14.77 -9.99 -1.70
N GLU A 496 16.04 -10.23 -2.01
CA GLU A 496 16.61 -11.58 -2.16
C GLU A 496 16.49 -12.40 -0.86
N ARG A 497 16.71 -11.77 0.31
CA ARG A 497 16.54 -12.41 1.62
C ARG A 497 15.11 -12.89 1.86
N ILE A 498 14.11 -12.22 1.30
CA ILE A 498 12.68 -12.58 1.43
C ILE A 498 12.23 -13.53 0.28
N GLY A 499 13.13 -13.92 -0.62
CA GLY A 499 12.87 -14.94 -1.65
C GLY A 499 12.70 -14.39 -3.07
N LEU A 500 13.10 -13.15 -3.33
CA LEU A 500 13.22 -12.66 -4.71
C LEU A 500 14.35 -13.39 -5.45
N GLN A 501 14.07 -13.84 -6.67
CA GLN A 501 15.09 -14.42 -7.56
C GLN A 501 16.05 -13.35 -8.10
N SER A 502 17.28 -13.76 -8.39
CA SER A 502 18.35 -12.88 -8.87
C SER A 502 18.96 -13.44 -10.17
N PRO A 503 18.91 -12.72 -11.30
CA PRO A 503 18.21 -11.45 -11.49
C PRO A 503 16.67 -11.60 -11.45
N PRO A 504 15.93 -10.55 -11.07
CA PRO A 504 14.48 -10.49 -11.28
C PRO A 504 14.13 -10.41 -12.78
N ALA A 505 12.85 -10.60 -13.11
CA ALA A 505 12.38 -10.57 -14.49
C ALA A 505 12.37 -9.14 -15.06
N ARG A 506 11.85 -8.18 -14.28
CA ARG A 506 11.80 -6.74 -14.61
C ARG A 506 11.47 -5.90 -13.38
N ILE A 507 11.69 -4.59 -13.47
CA ILE A 507 11.30 -3.62 -12.44
C ILE A 507 10.37 -2.55 -13.02
N MET A 508 9.22 -2.32 -12.40
CA MET A 508 8.43 -1.08 -12.55
C MET A 508 8.89 -0.04 -11.53
N ALA A 509 9.55 1.02 -11.99
CA ALA A 509 9.85 2.17 -11.15
C ALA A 509 8.71 3.20 -11.20
N THR A 510 8.35 3.73 -10.03
CA THR A 510 7.34 4.80 -9.87
C THR A 510 7.77 5.80 -8.79
N GLY A 511 6.95 6.82 -8.54
CA GLY A 511 7.23 7.91 -7.61
C GLY A 511 8.15 8.98 -8.19
N GLY A 512 8.35 10.09 -7.46
CA GLY A 512 9.12 11.23 -7.96
C GLY A 512 10.56 10.89 -8.38
N GLY A 513 11.17 9.87 -7.76
CA GLY A 513 12.51 9.41 -8.13
C GLY A 513 12.57 8.68 -9.48
N SER A 514 11.46 8.17 -10.01
CA SER A 514 11.45 7.47 -11.30
C SER A 514 11.57 8.41 -12.50
N ALA A 515 11.54 9.73 -12.30
CA ALA A 515 11.86 10.70 -13.35
C ALA A 515 13.37 10.84 -13.61
N ASN A 516 14.22 10.25 -12.76
CA ASN A 516 15.67 10.36 -12.86
C ASN A 516 16.27 9.16 -13.62
N GLU A 517 16.54 9.33 -14.92
CA GLU A 517 17.06 8.27 -15.78
C GLU A 517 18.39 7.68 -15.30
N ALA A 518 19.29 8.49 -14.72
CA ALA A 518 20.58 8.01 -14.21
C ALA A 518 20.41 7.06 -13.01
N ILE A 519 19.43 7.31 -12.14
CA ILE A 519 19.04 6.38 -11.07
C ILE A 519 18.45 5.10 -11.67
N LEU A 520 17.59 5.20 -12.70
CA LEU A 520 16.97 4.04 -13.33
C LEU A 520 17.98 3.14 -14.08
N HIS A 521 18.95 3.73 -14.79
CA HIS A 521 20.06 2.98 -15.38
C HIS A 521 20.90 2.29 -14.30
N THR A 522 21.14 2.97 -13.18
CA THR A 522 21.83 2.37 -12.05
C THR A 522 21.04 1.21 -11.46
N MET A 523 19.72 1.35 -11.32
CA MET A 523 18.80 0.29 -10.88
C MET A 523 18.85 -0.93 -11.81
N ALA A 524 18.76 -0.72 -13.13
CA ALA A 524 18.85 -1.80 -14.13
C ALA A 524 20.18 -2.55 -14.03
N ASN A 525 21.28 -1.85 -13.77
CA ASN A 525 22.61 -2.44 -13.56
C ASN A 525 22.70 -3.22 -12.24
N VAL A 526 22.22 -2.65 -11.13
CA VAL A 526 22.28 -3.26 -9.80
C VAL A 526 21.43 -4.53 -9.75
N PHE A 527 20.23 -4.52 -10.33
CA PHE A 527 19.33 -5.68 -10.33
C PHE A 527 19.58 -6.64 -11.49
N GLY A 528 20.22 -6.20 -12.59
CA GLY A 528 20.49 -7.03 -13.76
C GLY A 528 19.25 -7.38 -14.56
N CYS A 529 18.22 -6.54 -14.55
CA CYS A 529 16.98 -6.72 -15.28
C CYS A 529 16.54 -5.41 -15.96
N PRO A 530 15.65 -5.47 -16.97
CA PRO A 530 15.09 -4.26 -17.55
C PRO A 530 14.25 -3.49 -16.54
N VAL A 531 14.31 -2.16 -16.61
CA VAL A 531 13.51 -1.23 -15.81
C VAL A 531 12.55 -0.47 -16.72
N TYR A 532 11.31 -0.33 -16.30
CA TYR A 532 10.30 0.46 -16.99
C TYR A 532 9.65 1.44 -16.00
N THR A 533 9.02 2.48 -16.52
CA THR A 533 8.15 3.36 -15.73
C THR A 533 6.72 3.28 -16.24
N SER A 534 5.77 3.58 -15.35
CA SER A 534 4.37 3.74 -15.71
C SER A 534 4.02 5.22 -15.84
N THR A 535 3.18 5.55 -16.82
CA THR A 535 2.61 6.89 -16.98
C THR A 535 1.43 7.14 -16.05
N SER A 536 0.84 6.08 -15.46
CA SER A 536 -0.24 6.21 -14.48
C SER A 536 0.32 6.55 -13.11
N THR A 537 -0.15 7.66 -12.53
CA THR A 537 0.25 8.12 -11.21
C THR A 537 -0.52 7.46 -10.08
N ASP A 538 -1.60 6.73 -10.38
CA ASP A 538 -2.45 6.08 -9.39
C ASP A 538 -2.62 4.59 -9.70
N SER A 539 -1.85 3.79 -8.99
CA SER A 539 -1.80 2.34 -9.17
C SER A 539 -2.87 1.61 -8.35
N ALA A 540 -3.34 2.16 -7.23
CA ALA A 540 -4.23 1.44 -6.32
C ALA A 540 -5.66 1.37 -6.88
N SER A 541 -6.25 2.52 -7.23
CA SER A 541 -7.60 2.57 -7.82
C SER A 541 -7.66 1.90 -9.19
N LEU A 542 -6.61 2.08 -10.01
CA LEU A 542 -6.48 1.38 -11.29
C LEU A 542 -6.38 -0.13 -11.08
N GLY A 543 -5.53 -0.57 -10.15
CA GLY A 543 -5.38 -1.99 -9.83
C GLY A 543 -6.67 -2.62 -9.30
N ALA A 544 -7.45 -1.88 -8.52
CA ALA A 544 -8.79 -2.31 -8.13
C ALA A 544 -9.73 -2.46 -9.34
N ALA A 545 -9.71 -1.54 -10.29
CA ALA A 545 -10.52 -1.63 -11.51
C ALA A 545 -10.11 -2.84 -12.38
N LEU A 546 -8.80 -3.10 -12.51
CA LEU A 546 -8.28 -4.28 -13.21
C LEU A 546 -8.67 -5.57 -12.49
N ARG A 547 -8.63 -5.60 -11.15
CA ARG A 547 -9.09 -6.74 -10.34
C ARG A 547 -10.60 -6.95 -10.46
N ALA A 548 -11.40 -5.90 -10.60
CA ALA A 548 -12.83 -6.04 -10.89
C ALA A 548 -13.06 -6.77 -12.22
N ALA A 549 -12.34 -6.38 -13.29
CA ALA A 549 -12.39 -7.06 -14.57
C ALA A 549 -11.90 -8.51 -14.50
N HIS A 550 -10.82 -8.75 -13.75
CA HIS A 550 -10.24 -10.08 -13.57
C HIS A 550 -11.14 -11.03 -12.78
N GLY A 551 -11.70 -10.58 -11.66
CA GLY A 551 -12.63 -11.38 -10.85
C GLY A 551 -13.91 -11.71 -11.62
N TYR A 552 -14.44 -10.74 -12.37
CA TYR A 552 -15.56 -10.96 -13.29
C TYR A 552 -15.23 -12.03 -14.34
N LEU A 553 -14.04 -11.98 -14.94
CA LEU A 553 -13.59 -12.97 -15.91
C LEU A 553 -13.44 -14.37 -15.29
N CYS A 554 -12.82 -14.47 -14.11
CA CYS A 554 -12.68 -15.74 -13.37
C CYS A 554 -14.05 -16.34 -13.05
N HIS A 555 -14.99 -15.51 -12.59
CA HIS A 555 -16.35 -15.94 -12.29
C HIS A 555 -17.09 -16.42 -13.54
N ALA A 556 -17.03 -15.65 -14.64
CA ALA A 556 -17.67 -16.03 -15.90
C ALA A 556 -17.12 -17.34 -16.49
N GLN A 557 -15.84 -17.62 -16.26
CA GLN A 557 -15.20 -18.87 -16.68
C GLN A 557 -15.45 -20.04 -15.71
N GLY A 558 -15.84 -19.77 -14.47
CA GLY A 558 -16.02 -20.78 -13.41
C GLY A 558 -14.71 -21.32 -12.83
N SER A 559 -13.57 -20.70 -13.15
CA SER A 559 -12.24 -21.09 -12.67
C SER A 559 -11.31 -19.89 -12.67
N PHE A 560 -10.22 -19.97 -11.91
CA PHE A 560 -9.16 -18.96 -11.97
C PHE A 560 -8.60 -18.82 -13.39
N VAL A 561 -8.40 -17.58 -13.82
CA VAL A 561 -7.75 -17.20 -15.08
C VAL A 561 -6.47 -16.45 -14.75
N PRO A 562 -5.31 -16.75 -15.35
CA PRO A 562 -4.11 -15.97 -15.11
C PRO A 562 -4.32 -14.49 -15.40
N PHE A 563 -3.92 -13.61 -14.48
CA PHE A 563 -4.09 -12.15 -14.64
C PHE A 563 -3.40 -11.62 -15.90
N THR A 564 -2.28 -12.21 -16.31
CA THR A 564 -1.59 -11.89 -17.56
C THR A 564 -2.49 -12.07 -18.79
N SER A 565 -3.41 -13.04 -18.80
CA SER A 565 -4.36 -13.22 -19.91
C SER A 565 -5.34 -12.05 -20.05
N LEU A 566 -5.65 -11.34 -18.96
CA LEU A 566 -6.41 -10.10 -19.00
C LEU A 566 -5.59 -8.97 -19.62
N LEU A 567 -4.32 -8.85 -19.24
CA LEU A 567 -3.40 -7.81 -19.73
C LEU A 567 -3.07 -7.99 -21.22
N ASP A 568 -2.75 -9.21 -21.65
CA ASP A 568 -2.45 -9.55 -23.05
C ASP A 568 -3.62 -9.21 -23.98
N HIS A 569 -4.86 -9.32 -23.47
CA HIS A 569 -6.05 -8.92 -24.22
C HIS A 569 -6.06 -7.43 -24.57
N ALA A 570 -5.67 -6.56 -23.63
CA ALA A 570 -5.60 -5.11 -23.86
C ALA A 570 -4.50 -4.74 -24.86
N SER A 571 -3.38 -5.47 -24.86
CA SER A 571 -2.31 -5.30 -25.84
C SER A 571 -2.76 -5.72 -27.25
N ALA A 572 -3.56 -6.79 -27.38
CA ALA A 572 -4.07 -7.23 -28.68
C ALA A 572 -5.12 -6.27 -29.28
N THR A 573 -6.02 -5.72 -28.47
CA THR A 573 -7.06 -4.78 -28.95
C THR A 573 -6.47 -3.44 -29.41
N SER A 574 -5.44 -2.94 -28.72
CA SER A 574 -4.70 -1.73 -29.11
C SER A 574 -3.92 -1.90 -30.43
N ALA A 575 -3.40 -3.09 -30.73
CA ALA A 575 -2.75 -3.38 -32.02
C ALA A 575 -3.74 -3.50 -33.19
N THR A 576 -4.95 -4.00 -32.96
CA THR A 576 -5.96 -4.11 -34.02
C THR A 576 -6.58 -2.77 -34.42
N SER A 577 -6.74 -1.82 -33.48
CA SER A 577 -7.29 -0.48 -33.77
C SER A 577 -6.33 0.40 -34.57
N SER A 578 -5.01 0.20 -34.44
CA SER A 578 -4.01 0.90 -35.26
C SER A 578 -3.95 0.37 -36.71
N SER A 579 -4.27 -0.91 -36.92
CA SER A 579 -4.32 -1.51 -38.28
C SER A 579 -5.59 -1.19 -39.06
N ALA A 580 -6.71 -0.92 -38.38
CA ALA A 580 -8.00 -0.62 -39.02
C ALA A 580 -8.16 0.86 -39.44
N ASN A 581 -7.31 1.76 -38.93
CA ASN A 581 -7.36 3.20 -39.22
C ASN A 581 -6.41 3.66 -40.35
N ALA A 582 -5.80 2.74 -41.10
CA ALA A 582 -4.92 3.09 -42.21
C ALA A 582 -5.63 3.62 -43.49
N THR A 583 -6.96 3.82 -43.47
CA THR A 583 -7.72 4.33 -44.63
C THR A 583 -8.71 5.47 -44.32
N ALA A 584 -8.58 6.18 -43.20
CA ALA A 584 -9.40 7.36 -42.95
C ALA A 584 -8.56 8.52 -42.41
N GLU A 585 -8.38 9.57 -43.22
CA GLU A 585 -7.81 10.85 -42.79
C GLU A 585 -8.74 11.50 -41.74
N GLY A 586 -8.33 11.41 -40.48
CA GLY A 586 -9.00 12.03 -39.35
C GLY A 586 -8.29 11.63 -38.07
N ALA A 587 -7.35 12.45 -37.61
CA ALA A 587 -6.52 12.21 -36.44
C ALA A 587 -7.40 12.04 -35.18
N THR A 588 -7.64 10.78 -34.80
CA THR A 588 -8.02 10.41 -33.43
C THR A 588 -6.83 9.70 -32.82
N SER A 589 -6.15 10.39 -31.91
CA SER A 589 -5.11 9.82 -31.06
C SER A 589 -5.69 8.61 -30.33
N THR A 590 -5.20 7.41 -30.64
CA THR A 590 -5.56 6.19 -29.91
C THR A 590 -4.95 6.29 -28.51
N ALA A 591 -5.78 6.55 -27.49
CA ALA A 591 -5.33 6.54 -26.10
C ALA A 591 -4.69 5.18 -25.77
N PRO A 592 -3.46 5.15 -25.20
CA PRO A 592 -2.78 3.90 -24.88
C PRO A 592 -3.53 3.12 -23.78
N SER A 593 -3.26 1.82 -23.68
CA SER A 593 -3.76 0.97 -22.58
C SER A 593 -3.47 1.61 -21.21
N ALA A 594 -4.30 1.37 -20.18
CA ALA A 594 -4.05 1.91 -18.83
C ALA A 594 -2.72 1.44 -18.22
N VAL A 595 -2.12 0.38 -18.79
CA VAL A 595 -0.80 -0.14 -18.45
C VAL A 595 0.20 0.18 -19.58
N SER A 596 0.26 1.45 -19.99
CA SER A 596 1.28 1.87 -20.95
C SER A 596 2.64 1.96 -20.24
N LEU A 597 3.57 1.10 -20.66
CA LEU A 597 4.94 1.12 -20.15
C LEU A 597 5.82 2.05 -21.00
N SER A 598 6.82 2.66 -20.37
CA SER A 598 7.91 3.32 -21.09
C SER A 598 8.69 2.33 -21.96
N GLU A 599 9.55 2.84 -22.84
CA GLU A 599 10.63 2.02 -23.38
C GLU A 599 11.49 1.45 -22.23
N ALA A 600 11.97 0.22 -22.42
CA ALA A 600 12.74 -0.48 -21.41
C ALA A 600 14.14 0.14 -21.30
N ILE A 601 14.54 0.48 -20.08
CA ILE A 601 15.94 0.74 -19.77
C ILE A 601 16.62 -0.63 -19.64
N PRO A 602 17.55 -0.99 -20.53
CA PRO A 602 18.12 -2.33 -20.59
C PRO A 602 19.03 -2.60 -19.39
N ALA A 603 19.10 -3.87 -18.99
CA ALA A 603 20.05 -4.34 -18.00
C ALA A 603 21.50 -4.15 -18.48
N GLY A 604 22.41 -3.97 -17.53
CA GLY A 604 23.85 -4.06 -17.78
C GLY A 604 24.30 -5.46 -18.18
N SER A 605 25.61 -5.62 -18.44
CA SER A 605 26.16 -6.94 -18.79
C SER A 605 26.01 -7.94 -17.63
N PRO A 606 25.92 -9.26 -17.91
CA PRO A 606 25.90 -10.28 -16.86
C PRO A 606 27.10 -10.22 -15.91
N ASP A 607 28.30 -9.86 -16.40
CA ASP A 607 29.48 -9.65 -15.54
C ASP A 607 29.27 -8.47 -14.59
N LEU A 608 28.70 -7.36 -15.07
CA LEU A 608 28.41 -6.21 -14.22
C LEU A 608 27.39 -6.58 -13.13
N HIS A 609 26.33 -7.32 -13.48
CA HIS A 609 25.34 -7.80 -12.52
C HIS A 609 25.97 -8.72 -11.44
N ALA A 610 26.88 -9.61 -11.84
CA ALA A 610 27.59 -10.48 -10.91
C ALA A 610 28.45 -9.68 -9.92
N ARG A 611 29.16 -8.65 -10.40
CA ARG A 611 29.93 -7.73 -9.54
C ARG A 611 29.05 -6.94 -8.57
N TYR A 612 27.86 -6.53 -8.99
CA TYR A 612 26.87 -5.96 -8.05
C TYR A 612 26.39 -6.97 -7.02
N GLY A 613 26.27 -8.26 -7.37
CA GLY A 613 25.97 -9.32 -6.41
C GLY A 613 27.01 -9.39 -5.28
N GLU A 614 28.29 -9.29 -5.61
CA GLU A 614 29.38 -9.22 -4.61
C GLU A 614 29.31 -7.94 -3.76
N MET A 615 28.95 -6.80 -4.37
CA MET A 615 28.70 -5.55 -3.63
C MET A 615 27.52 -5.67 -2.67
N VAL A 616 26.40 -6.25 -3.11
CA VAL A 616 25.21 -6.48 -2.28
C VAL A 616 25.57 -7.35 -1.08
N ALA A 617 26.25 -8.48 -1.30
CA ALA A 617 26.69 -9.37 -0.21
C ALA A 617 27.56 -8.63 0.83
N ARG A 618 28.50 -7.79 0.37
CA ARG A 618 29.33 -6.97 1.26
C ARG A 618 28.53 -5.92 2.02
N ARG A 619 27.57 -5.26 1.36
CA ARG A 619 26.66 -4.32 2.01
C ARG A 619 25.84 -5.00 3.11
N MET A 620 25.33 -6.21 2.85
CA MET A 620 24.57 -6.97 3.85
C MET A 620 25.47 -7.42 5.03
N ALA A 621 26.75 -7.66 4.80
CA ALA A 621 27.70 -7.93 5.88
C ALA A 621 28.02 -6.68 6.72
N VAL A 622 28.20 -5.51 6.08
CA VAL A 622 28.34 -4.21 6.75
C VAL A 622 27.15 -3.91 7.65
N GLU A 623 25.94 -4.18 7.14
CA GLU A 623 24.71 -4.06 7.90
C GLU A 623 24.75 -4.83 9.21
N GLN A 624 25.07 -6.13 9.10
CA GLN A 624 25.07 -7.03 10.24
C GLN A 624 26.11 -6.58 11.28
N GLN A 625 27.30 -6.16 10.81
CA GLN A 625 28.33 -5.61 11.68
C GLN A 625 27.83 -4.39 12.47
N LEU A 626 27.19 -3.42 11.80
CA LEU A 626 26.66 -2.22 12.47
C LEU A 626 25.54 -2.54 13.46
N LEU A 627 24.70 -3.54 13.17
CA LEU A 627 23.66 -4.01 14.10
C LEU A 627 24.28 -4.68 15.34
N ASP A 628 25.32 -5.50 15.15
CA ASP A 628 26.00 -6.17 16.26
C ASP A 628 26.77 -5.18 17.13
N GLU A 629 27.42 -4.17 16.54
CA GLU A 629 28.03 -3.03 17.25
C GLU A 629 27.00 -2.28 18.10
N ALA A 630 25.83 -1.97 17.53
CA ALA A 630 24.76 -1.27 18.24
C ALA A 630 24.19 -2.08 19.41
N ARG A 631 24.06 -3.41 19.26
CA ARG A 631 23.63 -4.32 20.33
C ARG A 631 24.69 -4.44 21.44
N GLY A 632 25.97 -4.55 21.07
CA GLY A 632 27.08 -4.65 22.02
C GLY A 632 27.29 -3.39 22.85
N GLN A 633 26.85 -2.22 22.37
CA GLN A 633 26.85 -0.97 23.15
C GLN A 633 25.65 -0.84 24.11
N GLN A 634 24.60 -1.66 23.93
CA GLN A 634 23.39 -1.67 24.76
C GLN A 634 23.39 -2.77 25.83
N ALA A 635 24.22 -3.80 25.68
CA ALA A 635 24.45 -4.88 26.64
C ALA A 635 25.56 -4.50 27.64
#